data_AF-A0A2V5VCD6-F1
#
_entry.id   AF-A0A2V5VCD6-F1
#
_cell.length_a   1.000
_cell.length_b   1.000
_cell.length_c   1.000
_cell.angle_alpha   90.00
_cell.angle_beta   90.00
_cell.angle_gamma   90.00
#
_symmetry.space_group_name_H-M   'P 1'
#
loop_
_entity.id
_entity.type
_entity.pdbx_description
1 polymer ?
#
loop_
_entity_poly.entity_id
_entity_poly.type
_entity_poly.pdbx_seq_one_letter_code
_entity_poly.pdbx_strand_id
1 'polypeptide(L)'
;MSPLSELPRVLRFGLFEVDLRARELRRSGVKLKLQEQPFEVLSLLLERPGEVVTREELRDRLWPADTFVDFDHSVNAAIKRLRDALGDSADNPRFVETLARRGYRFIAHVENHARGTSANGEGGQGAVAIGDRHASRIDLAHVENSLRTFRPQYIRVALLGLVVILAVVMVPIGKHSWRSRSPRALGPEMKVVPLTSSPGAEIRPQFSPDGKQIAFISEPENGRTADLFVKLIGGDSPLRLAQNLGLGSVLAWSPDARYIAFGRCPGPAGIWIVPALGGTQRKLADHHGCADFGLSWSPNGKFLTFSSKPSPDEGWSIYRFSLETQQETRLTFPPPHTVGDHIPAFSPDGRSIAFRRISSPWVTDIYVVPVEGGEPNRVTFDRGFIQGLAWTADSKSIVFAAHRLGTTGLWRVPVAGGVVEGIPIAGPMAGSPAVSLEGNRLAYTQGFLHSEIWRIELNMPGRTKPPSPFISSSWGDGGPQFSPDGQKVVFYSARSGSFEIWRCNSDGSDPIQLTSLGVLSGTPRWSPDGTKIAFDSRPGEHSQILVVNADGGSPQQITSGNDENSVPSWSRDGKWIYFGSNRSGNWQLWKVPALGGDPIQLTKNHGFSAFESPDGNLIYYTKEDPDGIWQIPVSGGDEKRILNVRLASWGDWAVLDNGIYFINREGANLASTIRFYSFGTRKLSTVARLDKAMPPEEADFDVSPDGNSILYGQVNKSVDIMMVENFR
;
A
#
# COMPACT_ATOMS: atom_id res chain seq x y z
N MET A 1 47.30 -1.78 5.75
CA MET A 1 47.14 -2.82 6.80
C MET A 1 46.28 -2.20 7.88
N SER A 2 45.00 -2.57 7.96
CA SER A 2 44.00 -1.92 8.81
C SER A 2 43.73 -2.72 10.10
N PRO A 3 43.43 -2.05 11.23
CA PRO A 3 43.45 -2.61 12.57
C PRO A 3 42.14 -3.34 12.91
N LEU A 4 41.87 -4.48 12.27
CA LEU A 4 40.75 -5.37 12.61
C LEU A 4 41.19 -6.67 13.29
N SER A 5 42.47 -6.79 13.69
CA SER A 5 43.05 -8.05 14.18
C SER A 5 42.95 -8.27 15.68
N GLU A 6 42.43 -7.34 16.49
CA GLU A 6 42.48 -7.45 17.95
C GLU A 6 41.14 -7.27 18.70
N LEU A 7 40.00 -7.18 18.01
CA LEU A 7 38.71 -7.21 18.71
C LEU A 7 38.28 -8.66 19.01
N PRO A 8 37.87 -8.97 20.26
CA PRO A 8 37.39 -10.29 20.63
C PRO A 8 36.13 -10.66 19.85
N ARG A 9 36.05 -11.95 19.51
CA ARG A 9 35.14 -12.50 18.50
C ARG A 9 33.65 -12.35 18.84
N VAL A 10 33.35 -12.20 20.12
CA VAL A 10 32.01 -12.03 20.67
C VAL A 10 32.11 -11.10 21.87
N LEU A 11 31.31 -10.04 21.88
CA LEU A 11 31.22 -9.05 22.96
C LEU A 11 29.94 -9.27 23.76
N ARG A 12 29.99 -9.07 25.08
CA ARG A 12 28.80 -9.17 25.95
C ARG A 12 28.60 -7.91 26.76
N PHE A 13 27.34 -7.49 26.91
CA PHE A 13 26.95 -6.40 27.81
C PHE A 13 25.54 -6.65 28.33
N GLY A 14 25.34 -6.64 29.65
CA GLY A 14 24.05 -6.97 30.26
C GLY A 14 23.54 -8.35 29.83
N LEU A 15 22.35 -8.40 29.21
CA LEU A 15 21.74 -9.63 28.67
C LEU A 15 22.10 -9.92 27.21
N PHE A 16 22.96 -9.09 26.61
CA PHE A 16 23.23 -9.09 25.18
C PHE A 16 24.58 -9.71 24.83
N GLU A 17 24.61 -10.41 23.71
CA GLU A 17 25.79 -10.98 23.08
C GLU A 17 25.86 -10.52 21.62
N VAL A 18 26.98 -9.95 21.20
CA VAL A 18 27.22 -9.45 19.86
C VAL A 18 28.36 -10.22 19.22
N ASP A 19 28.07 -10.94 18.13
CA ASP A 19 29.09 -11.53 17.26
C ASP A 19 29.34 -10.59 16.08
N LEU A 20 30.48 -9.90 16.10
CA LEU A 20 30.86 -8.91 15.09
C LEU A 20 31.15 -9.54 13.72
N ARG A 21 31.53 -10.82 13.64
CA ARG A 21 31.78 -11.51 12.36
C ARG A 21 30.50 -12.05 11.74
N ALA A 22 29.66 -12.65 12.56
CA ALA A 22 28.37 -13.17 12.11
C ALA A 22 27.34 -12.04 11.90
N ARG A 23 27.65 -10.82 12.36
CA ARG A 23 26.74 -9.67 12.41
C ARG A 23 25.44 -10.02 13.14
N GLU A 24 25.57 -10.67 14.30
CA GLU A 24 24.43 -11.14 15.09
C GLU A 24 24.40 -10.48 16.46
N LEU A 25 23.23 -9.94 16.82
CA LEU A 25 22.88 -9.53 18.17
C LEU A 25 21.97 -10.61 18.78
N ARG A 26 22.27 -11.05 20.00
CA ARG A 26 21.44 -12.00 20.76
C ARG A 26 21.10 -11.43 22.13
N ARG A 27 19.92 -11.76 22.65
CA ARG A 27 19.51 -11.47 24.03
C ARG A 27 19.17 -12.78 24.72
N SER A 28 19.89 -13.10 25.79
CA SER A 28 19.75 -14.37 26.52
C SER A 28 19.79 -15.61 25.59
N GLY A 29 20.65 -15.59 24.57
CA GLY A 29 20.80 -16.67 23.59
C GLY A 29 19.83 -16.64 22.39
N VAL A 30 18.79 -15.80 22.41
CA VAL A 30 17.83 -15.64 21.30
C VAL A 30 18.32 -14.56 20.34
N LYS A 31 18.38 -14.86 19.03
CA LYS A 31 18.79 -13.90 18.00
C LYS A 31 17.76 -12.77 17.87
N LEU A 32 18.23 -11.53 18.00
CA LEU A 32 17.45 -10.32 17.75
C LEU A 32 17.69 -9.84 16.32
N LYS A 33 16.62 -9.35 15.69
CA LYS A 33 16.71 -8.76 14.35
C LYS A 33 17.20 -7.32 14.48
N LEU A 34 18.44 -7.06 14.05
CA LEU A 34 19.00 -5.71 13.92
C LEU A 34 19.38 -5.48 12.45
N GLN A 35 18.98 -4.34 11.90
CA GLN A 35 19.30 -3.96 10.51
C GLN A 35 20.80 -3.63 10.39
N GLU A 36 21.34 -3.68 9.16
CA GLU A 36 22.78 -3.51 8.91
C GLU A 36 23.34 -2.18 9.44
N GLN A 37 22.71 -1.06 9.12
CA GLN A 37 23.15 0.27 9.58
C GLN A 37 23.15 0.41 11.13
N PRO A 38 22.05 0.10 11.86
CA PRO A 38 22.09 0.06 13.33
C PRO A 38 23.12 -0.90 13.91
N PHE A 39 23.40 -2.03 13.23
CA PHE A 39 24.43 -2.98 13.67
C PHE A 39 25.85 -2.40 13.50
N GLU A 40 26.12 -1.70 12.40
CA GLU A 40 27.38 -0.99 12.19
C GLU A 40 27.57 0.13 13.22
N VAL A 41 26.51 0.89 13.53
CA VAL A 41 26.53 1.88 14.63
C VAL A 41 26.86 1.22 15.97
N LEU A 42 26.20 0.10 16.30
CA LEU A 42 26.50 -0.66 17.52
C LEU A 42 27.94 -1.16 17.54
N SER A 43 28.45 -1.63 16.40
CA SER A 43 29.82 -2.11 16.27
C SER A 43 30.81 -0.99 16.60
N LEU A 44 30.67 0.19 15.99
CA LEU A 44 31.52 1.36 16.24
C LEU A 44 31.46 1.83 17.70
N LEU A 45 30.27 1.81 18.30
CA LEU A 45 30.08 2.17 19.70
C LEU A 45 30.73 1.17 20.66
N LEU A 46 30.80 -0.12 20.28
CA LEU A 46 31.43 -1.18 21.05
C LEU A 46 32.95 -1.30 20.81
N GLU A 47 33.48 -0.73 19.73
CA GLU A 47 34.93 -0.65 19.50
C GLU A 47 35.62 0.21 20.56
N ARG A 48 34.95 1.28 21.02
CA ARG A 48 35.46 2.23 22.03
C ARG A 48 34.41 2.52 23.11
N PRO A 49 34.06 1.54 23.98
CA PRO A 49 33.05 1.74 25.03
C PRO A 49 33.48 2.87 25.99
N GLY A 50 32.55 3.78 26.30
CA GLY A 50 32.80 4.95 27.13
C GLY A 50 33.33 6.19 26.38
N GLU A 51 33.78 6.04 25.14
CA GLU A 51 34.21 7.17 24.30
C GLU A 51 33.08 7.72 23.42
N VAL A 52 33.22 8.97 22.97
CA VAL A 52 32.25 9.60 22.07
C VAL A 52 32.62 9.26 20.64
N VAL A 53 31.73 8.57 19.93
CA VAL A 53 31.79 8.42 18.48
C VAL A 53 31.04 9.60 17.87
N THR A 54 31.73 10.42 17.08
CA THR A 54 31.13 11.66 16.54
C THR A 54 30.15 11.36 15.40
N ARG A 55 29.28 12.32 15.07
CA ARG A 55 28.36 12.17 13.93
C ARG A 55 29.12 12.05 12.61
N GLU A 56 30.24 12.74 12.47
CA GLU A 56 31.12 12.68 11.31
C GLU A 56 31.77 11.30 11.17
N GLU A 57 32.26 10.71 12.27
CA GLU A 57 32.82 9.36 12.26
C GLU A 57 31.76 8.30 11.87
N LEU A 58 30.54 8.41 12.42
CA LEU A 58 29.42 7.56 12.03
C LEU A 58 29.07 7.77 10.55
N ARG A 59 29.09 9.01 10.08
CA ARG A 59 28.79 9.33 8.68
C ARG A 59 29.77 8.67 7.74
N ASP A 60 31.07 8.93 7.93
CA ASP A 60 32.13 8.50 7.03
C ASP A 60 32.27 6.97 7.00
N ARG A 61 31.81 6.28 8.05
CA ARG A 61 31.81 4.82 8.13
C ARG A 61 30.56 4.15 7.54
N LEU A 62 29.39 4.75 7.74
CA LEU A 62 28.11 4.17 7.31
C LEU A 62 27.79 4.51 5.84
N TRP A 63 28.30 5.63 5.34
CA TRP A 63 28.05 6.10 3.99
C TRP A 63 29.36 6.47 3.29
N PRO A 64 29.65 5.89 2.11
CA PRO A 64 30.71 6.37 1.22
C PRO A 64 30.50 7.86 0.88
N ALA A 65 31.61 8.58 0.61
CA ALA A 65 31.62 10.03 0.34
C ALA A 65 30.67 10.50 -0.79
N ASP A 66 30.21 9.57 -1.63
CA ASP A 66 29.37 9.83 -2.81
C ASP A 66 27.87 9.57 -2.56
N THR A 67 27.46 9.35 -1.30
CA THR A 67 26.08 9.05 -0.93
C THR A 67 25.31 10.33 -0.60
N PHE A 68 24.21 10.62 -1.29
CA PHE A 68 23.35 11.79 -1.01
C PHE A 68 22.13 11.37 -0.17
N VAL A 69 22.21 11.54 1.14
CA VAL A 69 21.10 11.37 2.11
C VAL A 69 21.14 12.46 3.16
N ASP A 70 20.03 12.72 3.85
CA ASP A 70 20.04 13.51 5.09
C ASP A 70 20.76 12.69 6.18
N PHE A 71 22.04 12.98 6.38
CA PHE A 71 22.91 12.24 7.29
C PHE A 71 22.49 12.35 8.74
N ASP A 72 22.03 13.53 9.17
CA ASP A 72 21.60 13.73 10.56
C ASP A 72 20.32 12.94 10.84
N HIS A 73 19.35 12.98 9.92
CA HIS A 73 18.16 12.17 10.03
C HIS A 73 18.48 10.67 10.03
N SER A 74 19.39 10.24 9.15
CA SER A 74 19.76 8.82 8.99
C SER A 74 20.50 8.26 10.21
N VAL A 75 21.42 9.02 10.80
CA VAL A 75 22.11 8.63 12.05
C VAL A 75 21.12 8.56 13.20
N ASN A 76 20.21 9.53 13.33
CA ASN A 76 19.19 9.53 14.38
C ASN A 76 18.24 8.33 14.25
N ALA A 77 17.82 7.99 13.02
CA ALA A 77 17.00 6.82 12.74
C ALA A 77 17.73 5.50 13.08
N ALA A 78 19.02 5.40 12.76
CA ALA A 78 19.84 4.22 13.07
C ALA A 78 20.00 4.04 14.59
N ILE A 79 20.27 5.12 15.33
CA ILE A 79 20.36 5.11 16.79
C ILE A 79 19.02 4.77 17.45
N LYS A 80 17.90 5.29 16.93
CA LYS A 80 16.56 4.95 17.42
C LYS A 80 16.30 3.45 17.30
N ARG A 81 16.54 2.86 16.13
CA ARG A 81 16.39 1.41 15.91
C ARG A 81 17.32 0.57 16.77
N LEU A 82 18.54 1.06 17.02
CA LEU A 82 19.46 0.40 17.94
C LEU A 82 18.90 0.40 19.37
N ARG A 83 18.39 1.53 19.85
CA ARG A 83 17.75 1.64 21.16
C ARG A 83 16.54 0.72 21.29
N ASP A 84 15.67 0.68 20.28
CA ASP A 84 14.51 -0.21 20.25
C ASP A 84 14.92 -1.68 20.39
N ALA A 85 15.97 -2.11 19.68
CA ALA A 85 16.49 -3.48 19.76
C ALA A 85 17.11 -3.83 21.12
N LEU A 86 17.72 -2.84 21.79
CA LEU A 86 18.30 -3.00 23.12
C LEU A 86 17.29 -2.78 24.26
N GLY A 87 16.07 -2.32 23.95
CA GLY A 87 15.09 -1.88 24.94
C GLY A 87 15.60 -0.66 25.75
N ASP A 88 16.30 0.25 25.08
CA ASP A 88 16.93 1.44 25.63
C ASP A 88 16.12 2.72 25.34
N SER A 89 16.32 3.79 26.10
CA SER A 89 15.63 5.07 25.92
C SER A 89 16.60 6.24 25.76
N ALA A 90 16.24 7.24 24.97
CA ALA A 90 17.03 8.48 24.86
C ALA A 90 16.93 9.35 26.12
N ASP A 91 15.78 9.32 26.81
CA ASP A 91 15.53 10.14 28.01
C ASP A 91 16.12 9.52 29.28
N ASN A 92 16.34 8.20 29.28
CA ASN A 92 16.99 7.46 30.37
C ASN A 92 17.90 6.36 29.80
N PRO A 93 19.09 6.72 29.27
CA PRO A 93 19.93 5.79 28.54
C PRO A 93 20.60 4.79 29.48
N ARG A 94 20.52 3.51 29.11
CA ARG A 94 21.18 2.37 29.77
C ARG A 94 22.38 1.86 28.97
N PHE A 95 22.35 2.00 27.65
CA PHE A 95 23.39 1.49 26.76
C PHE A 95 23.96 2.59 25.87
N VAL A 96 23.13 3.41 25.23
CA VAL A 96 23.56 4.44 24.28
C VAL A 96 23.13 5.81 24.75
N GLU A 97 24.09 6.64 25.16
CA GLU A 97 23.89 8.04 25.56
C GLU A 97 24.00 8.97 24.34
N THR A 98 23.07 9.94 24.23
CA THR A 98 23.16 11.01 23.22
C THR A 98 23.90 12.22 23.80
N LEU A 99 24.97 12.65 23.15
CA LEU A 99 25.61 13.94 23.44
C LEU A 99 25.18 14.94 22.36
N ALA A 100 24.30 15.87 22.74
CA ALA A 100 23.73 16.86 21.83
C ALA A 100 24.82 17.55 20.99
N ARG A 101 24.61 17.59 19.67
CA ARG A 101 25.53 18.18 18.67
C ARG A 101 26.95 17.58 18.60
N ARG A 102 27.28 16.53 19.36
CA ARG A 102 28.61 15.90 19.35
C ARG A 102 28.61 14.47 18.81
N GLY A 103 27.66 13.64 19.24
CA GLY A 103 27.63 12.23 18.83
C GLY A 103 27.01 11.33 19.88
N TYR A 104 27.47 10.08 19.93
CA TYR A 104 26.90 9.02 20.76
C TYR A 104 27.99 8.30 21.53
N ARG A 105 27.63 7.76 22.71
CA ARG A 105 28.54 7.04 23.58
C ARG A 105 27.89 5.76 24.08
N PHE A 106 28.63 4.66 24.05
CA PHE A 106 28.21 3.42 24.71
C PHE A 106 28.60 3.47 26.19
N ILE A 107 27.62 3.37 27.10
CA ILE A 107 27.84 3.61 28.54
C ILE A 107 27.77 2.35 29.40
N ALA A 108 27.39 1.21 28.82
CA ALA A 108 27.37 -0.06 29.54
C ALA A 108 28.74 -0.77 29.53
N HIS A 109 29.00 -1.57 30.56
CA HIS A 109 30.22 -2.38 30.66
C HIS A 109 30.22 -3.50 29.60
N VAL A 110 31.34 -3.66 28.89
CA VAL A 110 31.51 -4.64 27.81
C VAL A 110 32.57 -5.67 28.21
N GLU A 111 32.20 -6.94 28.20
CA GLU A 111 33.07 -8.08 28.48
C GLU A 111 33.56 -8.75 27.20
N ASN A 112 34.84 -9.12 27.19
CA ASN A 112 35.57 -9.65 26.03
C ASN A 112 35.96 -11.11 26.27
N HIS A 113 35.37 -12.06 25.53
CA HIS A 113 35.79 -13.47 25.60
C HIS A 113 36.39 -13.97 24.27
N ALA A 114 37.68 -14.28 24.28
CA ALA A 114 38.33 -15.04 23.20
C ALA A 114 37.97 -16.53 23.34
N ARG A 115 37.35 -17.12 22.31
CA ARG A 115 37.12 -18.57 22.27
C ARG A 115 38.44 -19.30 22.02
N GLY A 116 38.90 -20.04 23.03
CA GLY A 116 39.63 -21.29 22.83
C GLY A 116 40.53 -21.70 23.99
N THR A 117 40.10 -22.69 24.79
CA THR A 117 40.84 -23.94 25.08
C THR A 117 40.07 -24.80 26.08
N SER A 118 40.16 -26.11 25.88
CA SER A 118 39.61 -27.18 26.71
C SER A 118 40.12 -27.11 28.15
N ALA A 119 39.22 -27.32 29.12
CA ALA A 119 39.54 -27.95 30.40
C ALA A 119 38.25 -28.52 31.02
N ASN A 120 38.18 -29.86 31.04
CA ASN A 120 37.30 -30.64 31.92
C ASN A 120 38.00 -30.84 33.27
N GLY A 121 37.21 -30.93 34.33
CA GLY A 121 37.60 -31.29 35.71
C GLY A 121 37.14 -30.20 36.67
N GLU A 122 36.33 -30.41 37.70
CA GLU A 122 35.87 -31.57 38.49
C GLU A 122 34.48 -31.16 39.05
N GLY A 123 33.47 -32.00 39.25
CA GLY A 123 33.36 -33.03 40.30
C GLY A 123 32.17 -32.71 41.23
N GLY A 124 31.33 -33.72 41.53
CA GLY A 124 30.31 -33.70 42.61
C GLY A 124 28.85 -33.51 42.16
N GLN A 125 28.12 -34.58 41.82
CA GLN A 125 27.26 -35.41 42.70
C GLN A 125 26.00 -34.72 43.26
N GLY A 126 24.83 -35.30 42.92
CA GLY A 126 23.53 -35.00 43.55
C GLY A 126 22.36 -35.56 42.74
N ALA A 127 22.00 -36.82 43.00
CA ALA A 127 20.95 -37.60 42.32
C ALA A 127 19.51 -37.15 42.67
N VAL A 128 18.53 -37.48 41.81
CA VAL A 128 17.41 -38.45 42.06
C VAL A 128 16.55 -38.61 40.78
N ALA A 129 16.19 -39.87 40.50
CA ALA A 129 15.40 -40.42 39.38
C ALA A 129 13.88 -40.08 39.47
N ILE A 130 13.04 -40.23 38.44
CA ILE A 130 12.37 -41.43 37.86
C ILE A 130 11.49 -40.86 36.70
N GLY A 131 11.22 -41.44 35.53
CA GLY A 131 11.44 -42.76 34.96
C GLY A 131 10.78 -42.89 33.57
N ASP A 132 11.27 -43.89 32.83
CA ASP A 132 10.69 -44.72 31.77
C ASP A 132 9.94 -44.13 30.55
N ARG A 133 10.51 -44.40 29.35
CA ARG A 133 9.98 -45.43 28.43
C ARG A 133 10.98 -45.84 27.34
N HIS A 134 11.35 -47.12 27.39
CA HIS A 134 11.74 -48.09 26.34
C HIS A 134 12.24 -47.59 24.97
N ALA A 135 13.49 -47.97 24.63
CA ALA A 135 13.94 -48.27 23.28
C ALA A 135 14.74 -49.59 23.28
N SER A 136 14.47 -50.42 22.28
CA SER A 136 14.86 -51.82 22.14
C SER A 136 16.35 -52.04 21.87
N ARG A 137 16.89 -53.13 22.45
CA ARG A 137 18.25 -53.65 22.26
C ARG A 137 18.44 -54.31 20.89
N ILE A 138 19.64 -54.18 20.32
CA ILE A 138 20.29 -55.22 19.52
C ILE A 138 21.65 -55.50 20.18
N ASP A 139 21.86 -56.76 20.54
CA ASP A 139 23.04 -57.31 21.22
C ASP A 139 23.96 -57.93 20.16
N LEU A 140 25.19 -57.43 20.03
CA LEU A 140 26.22 -57.95 19.12
C LEU A 140 27.29 -58.69 19.93
N ALA A 141 26.92 -59.83 20.50
CA ALA A 141 27.84 -60.81 21.05
C ALA A 141 27.89 -62.04 20.14
N HIS A 142 28.47 -61.88 18.93
CA HIS A 142 28.75 -63.02 18.04
C HIS A 142 29.79 -62.76 16.94
N VAL A 143 30.90 -62.07 17.24
CA VAL A 143 32.05 -62.05 16.29
C VAL A 143 33.39 -62.05 17.03
N GLU A 144 33.50 -62.87 18.08
CA GLU A 144 34.78 -63.10 18.76
C GLU A 144 35.10 -64.60 18.69
N ASN A 145 35.47 -65.06 17.48
CA ASN A 145 36.25 -66.28 17.25
C ASN A 145 36.54 -66.47 15.77
N SER A 146 37.65 -65.91 15.27
CA SER A 146 38.44 -66.44 14.14
C SER A 146 39.57 -65.50 13.75
N LEU A 147 40.59 -65.38 14.60
CA LEU A 147 41.88 -64.81 14.21
C LEU A 147 42.99 -65.83 14.44
N ARG A 148 43.18 -66.73 13.47
CA ARG A 148 44.49 -67.33 13.23
C ARG A 148 44.73 -67.50 11.73
N THR A 149 45.95 -67.09 11.36
CA THR A 149 46.68 -67.29 10.08
C THR A 149 46.18 -66.59 8.84
N PHE A 150 46.76 -65.42 8.48
CA PHE A 150 47.08 -65.06 7.08
C PHE A 150 48.24 -64.03 7.01
N ARG A 151 49.18 -64.25 6.08
CA ARG A 151 50.49 -63.56 5.96
C ARG A 151 50.41 -62.13 5.35
N PRO A 152 51.31 -61.19 5.72
CA PRO A 152 51.18 -59.73 5.48
C PRO A 152 51.50 -59.20 4.07
N GLN A 153 51.75 -60.06 3.08
CA GLN A 153 52.25 -59.64 1.76
C GLN A 153 51.17 -59.32 0.71
N TYR A 154 49.93 -59.81 0.88
CA TYR A 154 48.84 -59.56 -0.07
C TYR A 154 48.08 -58.23 0.17
N ILE A 155 48.18 -57.68 1.39
CA ILE A 155 47.48 -56.44 1.78
C ILE A 155 48.10 -55.21 1.08
N ARG A 156 49.42 -55.22 0.82
CA ARG A 156 50.12 -54.11 0.17
C ARG A 156 49.79 -53.97 -1.33
N VAL A 157 49.55 -55.08 -2.02
CA VAL A 157 49.18 -55.07 -3.45
C VAL A 157 47.71 -54.69 -3.64
N ALA A 158 46.83 -55.15 -2.74
CA ALA A 158 45.42 -54.77 -2.74
C ALA A 158 45.20 -53.27 -2.43
N LEU A 159 45.99 -52.70 -1.50
CA LEU A 159 45.95 -51.27 -1.19
C LEU A 159 46.46 -50.40 -2.35
N LEU A 160 47.49 -50.82 -3.08
CA LEU A 160 47.96 -50.09 -4.26
C LEU A 160 46.94 -50.11 -5.40
N GLY A 161 46.28 -51.25 -5.62
CA GLY A 161 45.20 -51.38 -6.59
C GLY A 161 44.01 -50.48 -6.27
N LEU A 162 43.63 -50.38 -4.99
CA LEU A 162 42.52 -49.51 -4.54
C LEU A 162 42.83 -48.03 -4.74
N VAL A 163 44.08 -47.60 -4.51
CA VAL A 163 44.52 -46.20 -4.72
C VAL A 163 44.49 -45.82 -6.20
N VAL A 164 44.89 -46.73 -7.09
CA VAL A 164 44.84 -46.50 -8.54
C VAL A 164 43.40 -46.45 -9.04
N ILE A 165 42.52 -47.33 -8.56
CA ILE A 165 41.09 -47.31 -8.90
C ILE A 165 40.41 -46.03 -8.40
N LEU A 166 40.71 -45.60 -7.16
CA LEU A 166 40.22 -44.33 -6.62
C LEU A 166 40.72 -43.13 -7.42
N ALA A 167 41.98 -43.13 -7.88
CA ALA A 167 42.52 -42.06 -8.71
C ALA A 167 41.85 -42.01 -10.11
N VAL A 168 41.61 -43.16 -10.74
CA VAL A 168 40.96 -43.23 -12.06
C VAL A 168 39.48 -42.84 -12.02
N VAL A 169 38.79 -43.07 -10.89
CA VAL A 169 37.39 -42.68 -10.70
C VAL A 169 37.24 -41.23 -10.22
N MET A 170 38.11 -40.76 -9.32
CA MET A 170 38.00 -39.42 -8.72
C MET A 170 38.48 -38.30 -9.65
N VAL A 171 39.43 -38.54 -10.56
CA VAL A 171 39.91 -37.51 -11.50
C VAL A 171 38.85 -37.05 -12.51
N PRO A 172 38.06 -37.92 -13.16
CA PRO A 172 36.97 -37.48 -14.03
C PRO A 172 35.79 -36.87 -13.24
N ILE A 173 35.47 -37.38 -12.04
CA ILE A 173 34.43 -36.80 -11.17
C ILE A 173 34.85 -35.41 -10.67
N GLY A 174 36.12 -35.25 -10.29
CA GLY A 174 36.72 -33.97 -9.93
C GLY A 174 36.66 -32.97 -11.09
N LYS A 175 37.06 -33.36 -12.30
CA LYS A 175 36.97 -32.52 -13.50
C LYS A 175 35.53 -32.17 -13.91
N HIS A 176 34.57 -33.07 -13.69
CA HIS A 176 33.14 -32.80 -13.95
C HIS A 176 32.52 -31.89 -12.88
N SER A 177 32.87 -32.07 -11.60
CA SER A 177 32.43 -31.21 -10.50
C SER A 177 33.07 -29.81 -10.50
N TRP A 178 34.28 -29.68 -11.06
CA TRP A 178 34.97 -28.40 -11.18
C TRP A 178 34.46 -27.61 -12.40
N ARG A 179 34.03 -28.30 -13.47
CA ARG A 179 33.32 -27.68 -14.60
C ARG A 179 31.86 -27.30 -14.27
N SER A 180 31.22 -27.96 -13.29
CA SER A 180 29.88 -27.57 -12.81
C SER A 180 29.89 -26.55 -11.65
N ARG A 181 31.07 -26.22 -11.12
CA ARG A 181 31.30 -25.15 -10.14
C ARG A 181 32.10 -23.98 -10.73
N SER A 182 31.77 -23.56 -11.95
CA SER A 182 32.01 -22.17 -12.31
C SER A 182 31.31 -21.30 -11.26
N PRO A 183 31.94 -20.25 -10.70
CA PRO A 183 31.20 -19.23 -9.97
C PRO A 183 30.05 -18.83 -10.89
N ARG A 184 28.79 -18.97 -10.42
CA ARG A 184 27.65 -18.40 -11.13
C ARG A 184 28.02 -16.94 -11.28
N ALA A 185 28.35 -16.50 -12.51
CA ALA A 185 28.78 -15.14 -12.75
C ALA A 185 27.73 -14.26 -12.09
N LEU A 186 28.11 -13.53 -11.04
CA LEU A 186 27.22 -12.57 -10.41
C LEU A 186 26.77 -11.69 -11.55
N GLY A 187 25.47 -11.74 -11.82
CA GLY A 187 24.90 -10.89 -12.84
C GLY A 187 25.23 -9.44 -12.55
N PRO A 188 25.12 -8.55 -13.54
CA PRO A 188 25.13 -7.13 -13.24
C PRO A 188 24.09 -6.83 -12.15
N GLU A 189 24.49 -6.01 -11.18
CA GLU A 189 23.67 -5.66 -10.03
C GLU A 189 22.39 -4.94 -10.48
N MET A 190 21.30 -5.11 -9.73
CA MET A 190 20.09 -4.35 -9.98
C MET A 190 20.35 -2.88 -9.66
N LYS A 191 19.98 -1.99 -10.57
CA LYS A 191 20.23 -0.55 -10.43
C LYS A 191 18.97 0.24 -10.69
N VAL A 192 18.67 1.18 -9.79
CA VAL A 192 17.56 2.14 -9.98
C VAL A 192 18.05 3.35 -10.77
N VAL A 193 17.30 3.73 -11.79
CA VAL A 193 17.52 4.93 -12.60
C VAL A 193 16.20 5.70 -12.79
N PRO A 194 16.19 7.04 -12.70
CA PRO A 194 15.02 7.82 -13.06
C PRO A 194 14.82 7.77 -14.59
N LEU A 195 13.57 7.57 -15.03
CA LEU A 195 13.20 7.62 -16.45
C LEU A 195 12.56 8.95 -16.83
N THR A 196 11.79 9.53 -15.93
CA THR A 196 11.08 10.79 -16.13
C THR A 196 11.17 11.67 -14.89
N SER A 197 10.89 12.96 -15.03
CA SER A 197 11.02 13.96 -13.95
C SER A 197 10.21 15.22 -14.26
N SER A 198 9.06 15.07 -14.94
CA SER A 198 8.26 16.21 -15.36
C SER A 198 7.38 16.72 -14.21
N PRO A 199 7.07 18.02 -14.11
CA PRO A 199 6.14 18.53 -13.11
C PRO A 199 4.76 17.85 -13.19
N GLY A 200 4.15 17.61 -12.03
CA GLY A 200 2.87 16.90 -11.93
C GLY A 200 3.04 15.41 -11.62
N ALA A 201 2.27 14.55 -12.28
CA ALA A 201 2.29 13.12 -12.06
C ALA A 201 2.43 12.34 -13.36
N GLU A 202 3.48 11.53 -13.45
CA GLU A 202 3.71 10.59 -14.55
C GLU A 202 3.35 9.19 -14.05
N ILE A 203 2.27 8.62 -14.59
CA ILE A 203 1.62 7.42 -14.06
C ILE A 203 1.38 6.35 -15.14
N ARG A 204 1.07 5.13 -14.69
CA ARG A 204 0.73 3.97 -15.54
C ARG A 204 1.80 3.68 -16.62
N PRO A 205 3.08 3.48 -16.24
CA PRO A 205 4.10 3.10 -17.20
C PRO A 205 3.76 1.77 -17.87
N GLN A 206 4.15 1.60 -19.14
CA GLN A 206 4.15 0.31 -19.82
C GLN A 206 5.29 0.25 -20.85
N PHE A 207 6.10 -0.80 -20.79
CA PHE A 207 7.14 -1.04 -21.79
C PHE A 207 6.55 -1.42 -23.14
N SER A 208 7.21 -0.98 -24.21
CA SER A 208 7.01 -1.59 -25.53
C SER A 208 7.40 -3.08 -25.48
N PRO A 209 6.83 -3.93 -26.35
CA PRO A 209 7.14 -5.36 -26.40
C PRO A 209 8.64 -5.68 -26.50
N ASP A 210 9.41 -4.84 -27.21
CA ASP A 210 10.86 -4.97 -27.38
C ASP A 210 11.68 -4.35 -26.22
N GLY A 211 11.03 -3.79 -25.20
CA GLY A 211 11.66 -3.21 -24.02
C GLY A 211 12.51 -1.95 -24.28
N LYS A 212 12.39 -1.32 -25.45
CA LYS A 212 13.17 -0.12 -25.83
C LYS A 212 12.48 1.20 -25.55
N GLN A 213 11.15 1.19 -25.46
CA GLN A 213 10.33 2.37 -25.23
C GLN A 213 9.43 2.17 -24.01
N ILE A 214 8.96 3.29 -23.46
CA ILE A 214 7.99 3.31 -22.38
C ILE A 214 6.85 4.27 -22.75
N ALA A 215 5.62 3.79 -22.67
CA ALA A 215 4.43 4.62 -22.74
C ALA A 215 3.98 4.96 -21.31
N PHE A 216 3.45 6.16 -21.12
CA PHE A 216 2.94 6.61 -19.83
C PHE A 216 1.90 7.72 -19.99
N ILE A 217 1.13 7.94 -18.93
CA ILE A 217 0.19 9.06 -18.82
C ILE A 217 0.86 10.16 -18.00
N SER A 218 0.79 11.40 -18.46
CA SER A 218 1.20 12.58 -17.69
C SER A 218 -0.03 13.41 -17.34
N GLU A 219 -0.16 13.73 -16.05
CA GLU A 219 -1.16 14.63 -15.49
C GLU A 219 -0.44 15.88 -14.96
N PRO A 220 -0.87 17.10 -15.34
CA PRO A 220 -0.35 18.32 -14.73
C PRO A 220 -0.76 18.40 -13.26
N GLU A 221 -0.12 19.27 -12.48
CA GLU A 221 -0.38 19.43 -11.03
C GLU A 221 -1.84 19.73 -10.67
N ASN A 222 -2.60 20.38 -11.57
CA ASN A 222 -4.03 20.64 -11.34
C ASN A 222 -4.89 19.35 -11.40
N GLY A 223 -4.36 18.27 -11.96
CA GLY A 223 -5.00 16.95 -12.05
C GLY A 223 -6.26 16.92 -12.91
N ARG A 224 -6.46 17.83 -13.87
CA ARG A 224 -7.71 17.94 -14.64
C ARG A 224 -7.66 17.30 -16.03
N THR A 225 -6.46 17.13 -16.56
CA THR A 225 -6.23 16.54 -17.88
C THR A 225 -5.23 15.40 -17.77
N ALA A 226 -5.28 14.49 -18.74
CA ALA A 226 -4.33 13.40 -18.86
C ALA A 226 -3.93 13.29 -20.33
N ASP A 227 -2.62 13.25 -20.58
CA ASP A 227 -2.03 13.17 -21.90
C ASP A 227 -1.19 11.88 -22.01
N LEU A 228 -1.20 11.24 -23.17
CA LEU A 228 -0.41 10.02 -23.45
C LEU A 228 0.92 10.39 -24.10
N PHE A 229 1.99 9.85 -23.54
CA PHE A 229 3.36 10.02 -24.01
C PHE A 229 4.04 8.68 -24.27
N VAL A 230 5.03 8.71 -25.16
CA VAL A 230 5.99 7.62 -25.38
C VAL A 230 7.40 8.18 -25.31
N LYS A 231 8.30 7.49 -24.63
CA LYS A 231 9.72 7.87 -24.52
C LYS A 231 10.61 6.69 -24.90
N LEU A 232 11.67 6.99 -25.66
CA LEU A 232 12.77 6.03 -25.89
C LEU A 232 13.63 5.93 -24.63
N ILE A 233 13.95 4.72 -24.19
CA ILE A 233 14.80 4.54 -23.02
C ILE A 233 16.23 4.96 -23.36
N GLY A 234 16.77 5.90 -22.58
CA GLY A 234 18.05 6.56 -22.84
C GLY A 234 17.96 7.76 -23.79
N GLY A 235 16.76 8.11 -24.28
CA GLY A 235 16.52 9.35 -25.03
C GLY A 235 16.05 10.49 -24.12
N ASP A 236 16.24 11.73 -24.57
CA ASP A 236 16.01 12.91 -23.73
C ASP A 236 14.53 13.34 -23.66
N SER A 237 13.81 13.29 -24.78
CA SER A 237 12.47 13.90 -24.89
C SER A 237 11.35 12.89 -25.17
N PRO A 238 10.23 12.91 -24.41
CA PRO A 238 9.05 12.12 -24.72
C PRO A 238 8.24 12.72 -25.89
N LEU A 239 7.64 11.85 -26.71
CA LEU A 239 6.71 12.17 -27.77
C LEU A 239 5.27 12.10 -27.24
N ARG A 240 4.51 13.19 -27.37
CA ARG A 240 3.08 13.22 -27.03
C ARG A 240 2.24 12.64 -28.17
N LEU A 241 1.42 11.63 -27.87
CA LEU A 241 0.59 10.92 -28.86
C LEU A 241 -0.90 11.29 -28.81
N ALA A 242 -1.42 11.57 -27.62
CA ALA A 242 -2.81 11.94 -27.43
C ALA A 242 -2.99 12.90 -26.26
N GLN A 243 -4.05 13.71 -26.32
CA GLN A 243 -4.35 14.75 -25.34
C GLN A 243 -5.79 14.63 -24.84
N ASN A 244 -6.04 15.22 -23.67
CA ASN A 244 -7.37 15.34 -23.07
C ASN A 244 -8.08 13.99 -23.00
N LEU A 245 -7.37 12.98 -22.50
CA LEU A 245 -7.91 11.63 -22.35
C LEU A 245 -8.94 11.55 -21.20
N GLY A 246 -8.86 12.52 -20.27
CA GLY A 246 -9.70 12.65 -19.08
C GLY A 246 -9.17 11.82 -17.90
N LEU A 247 -9.87 11.84 -16.78
CA LEU A 247 -9.42 11.14 -15.57
C LEU A 247 -9.54 9.62 -15.75
N GLY A 248 -8.60 8.85 -15.20
CA GLY A 248 -8.67 7.39 -15.21
C GLY A 248 -8.25 6.72 -16.53
N SER A 249 -7.53 7.41 -17.43
CA SER A 249 -7.09 6.88 -18.72
C SER A 249 -6.11 5.70 -18.59
N VAL A 250 -6.36 4.65 -19.37
CA VAL A 250 -5.56 3.43 -19.43
C VAL A 250 -4.84 3.33 -20.77
N LEU A 251 -3.78 2.52 -20.83
CA LEU A 251 -3.03 2.27 -22.06
C LEU A 251 -2.59 0.81 -22.18
N ALA A 252 -2.44 0.33 -23.42
CA ALA A 252 -1.92 -0.99 -23.75
C ALA A 252 -1.15 -0.97 -25.08
N TRP A 253 0.10 -1.41 -25.08
CA TRP A 253 0.87 -1.67 -26.30
C TRP A 253 0.29 -2.84 -27.09
N SER A 254 0.24 -2.70 -28.41
CA SER A 254 0.07 -3.86 -29.29
C SER A 254 1.34 -4.73 -29.24
N PRO A 255 1.23 -6.06 -29.33
CA PRO A 255 2.38 -6.97 -29.21
C PRO A 255 3.39 -6.83 -30.35
N ASP A 256 3.00 -6.23 -31.47
CA ASP A 256 3.88 -5.88 -32.59
C ASP A 256 4.53 -4.49 -32.46
N ALA A 257 4.34 -3.81 -31.33
CA ALA A 257 4.84 -2.47 -31.01
C ALA A 257 4.39 -1.34 -31.97
N ARG A 258 3.46 -1.59 -32.89
CA ARG A 258 3.04 -0.60 -33.89
C ARG A 258 2.01 0.40 -33.35
N TYR A 259 1.21 -0.01 -32.39
CA TYR A 259 0.08 0.77 -31.88
C TYR A 259 0.05 0.79 -30.35
N ILE A 260 -0.58 1.83 -29.82
CA ILE A 260 -0.98 1.92 -28.42
C ILE A 260 -2.49 2.08 -28.39
N ALA A 261 -3.17 1.17 -27.71
CA ALA A 261 -4.56 1.36 -27.32
C ALA A 261 -4.67 2.20 -26.06
N PHE A 262 -5.70 3.02 -25.97
CA PHE A 262 -5.97 3.85 -24.80
C PHE A 262 -7.47 4.11 -24.63
N GLY A 263 -7.88 4.33 -23.37
CA GLY A 263 -9.25 4.73 -23.03
C GLY A 263 -9.42 6.25 -23.06
N ARG A 264 -10.57 6.74 -23.51
CA ARG A 264 -10.94 8.16 -23.45
C ARG A 264 -12.27 8.35 -22.72
N CYS A 265 -12.28 9.16 -21.65
CA CYS A 265 -13.50 9.65 -20.99
C CYS A 265 -13.22 10.86 -20.07
N PRO A 266 -13.99 11.98 -20.11
CA PRO A 266 -15.19 12.23 -20.93
C PRO A 266 -14.87 12.58 -22.39
N GLY A 267 -15.85 12.46 -23.29
CA GLY A 267 -15.68 12.73 -24.73
C GLY A 267 -16.36 11.65 -25.59
N PRO A 268 -15.92 11.39 -26.84
CA PRO A 268 -16.36 10.23 -27.61
C PRO A 268 -15.81 8.96 -26.95
N ALA A 269 -16.49 8.53 -25.88
CA ALA A 269 -16.08 7.46 -24.99
C ALA A 269 -15.83 6.17 -25.77
N GLY A 270 -14.78 5.46 -25.42
CA GLY A 270 -14.40 4.23 -26.09
C GLY A 270 -12.93 3.91 -25.94
N ILE A 271 -12.55 2.81 -26.57
CA ILE A 271 -11.17 2.38 -26.73
C ILE A 271 -10.68 2.90 -28.07
N TRP A 272 -9.56 3.60 -28.05
CA TRP A 272 -8.93 4.22 -29.21
C TRP A 272 -7.55 3.62 -29.43
N ILE A 273 -7.04 3.72 -30.65
CA ILE A 273 -5.66 3.36 -30.96
C ILE A 273 -4.95 4.50 -31.70
N VAL A 274 -3.65 4.60 -31.47
CA VAL A 274 -2.74 5.54 -32.14
C VAL A 274 -1.46 4.81 -32.55
N PRO A 275 -0.85 5.10 -33.71
CA PRO A 275 0.48 4.59 -34.02
C PRO A 275 1.51 5.03 -32.98
N ALA A 276 2.42 4.13 -32.59
CA ALA A 276 3.42 4.40 -31.55
C ALA A 276 4.39 5.55 -31.89
N LEU A 277 4.55 5.86 -33.18
CA LEU A 277 5.38 6.95 -33.69
C LEU A 277 4.59 8.25 -33.91
N GLY A 278 3.32 8.30 -33.50
CA GLY A 278 2.40 9.41 -33.78
C GLY A 278 1.61 9.23 -35.08
N GLY A 279 0.53 10.00 -35.21
CA GLY A 279 -0.34 9.98 -36.37
C GLY A 279 -1.82 10.02 -36.00
N THR A 280 -2.67 9.60 -36.94
CA THR A 280 -4.13 9.65 -36.80
C THR A 280 -4.63 8.64 -35.78
N GLN A 281 -5.42 9.13 -34.82
CA GLN A 281 -6.14 8.30 -33.85
C GLN A 281 -7.40 7.71 -34.48
N ARG A 282 -7.73 6.47 -34.16
CA ARG A 282 -9.01 5.86 -34.57
C ARG A 282 -9.67 5.12 -33.42
N LYS A 283 -10.99 5.15 -33.39
CA LYS A 283 -11.80 4.39 -32.42
C LYS A 283 -11.80 2.91 -32.81
N LEU A 284 -11.63 2.05 -31.81
CA LEU A 284 -11.58 0.60 -31.97
C LEU A 284 -12.84 -0.08 -31.44
N ALA A 285 -13.36 0.38 -30.31
CA ALA A 285 -14.59 -0.12 -29.70
C ALA A 285 -15.30 1.00 -28.90
N ASP A 286 -16.61 0.89 -28.77
CA ASP A 286 -17.37 1.61 -27.76
C ASP A 286 -17.02 1.06 -26.37
N HIS A 287 -17.16 1.87 -25.33
CA HIS A 287 -16.93 1.43 -23.95
C HIS A 287 -17.90 2.13 -23.00
N HIS A 288 -18.45 1.36 -22.07
CA HIS A 288 -19.43 1.81 -21.09
C HIS A 288 -18.76 1.93 -19.71
N GLY A 289 -18.18 3.09 -19.42
CA GLY A 289 -17.60 3.38 -18.10
C GLY A 289 -16.35 4.27 -18.15
N CYS A 290 -16.06 4.94 -17.03
CA CYS A 290 -15.03 6.01 -16.97
C CYS A 290 -14.12 5.94 -15.74
N ALA A 291 -14.06 4.81 -15.04
CA ALA A 291 -13.26 4.67 -13.83
C ALA A 291 -12.43 3.37 -13.86
N ASP A 292 -11.11 3.52 -13.73
CA ASP A 292 -10.07 2.50 -13.51
C ASP A 292 -10.34 1.10 -14.12
N PHE A 293 -10.63 1.05 -15.42
CA PHE A 293 -11.10 -0.18 -16.08
C PHE A 293 -10.00 -1.07 -16.65
N GLY A 294 -8.74 -0.67 -16.60
CA GLY A 294 -7.61 -1.40 -17.20
C GLY A 294 -7.73 -1.68 -18.70
N LEU A 295 -6.59 -1.96 -19.32
CA LEU A 295 -6.55 -2.38 -20.72
C LEU A 295 -5.32 -3.25 -20.95
N SER A 296 -5.49 -4.37 -21.64
CA SER A 296 -4.37 -5.25 -21.97
C SER A 296 -4.59 -5.92 -23.32
N TRP A 297 -3.52 -6.06 -24.09
CA TRP A 297 -3.51 -6.74 -25.38
C TRP A 297 -3.05 -8.17 -25.20
N SER A 298 -3.70 -9.11 -25.89
CA SER A 298 -3.23 -10.49 -25.90
C SER A 298 -1.86 -10.59 -26.59
N PRO A 299 -0.95 -11.48 -26.13
CA PRO A 299 0.36 -11.65 -26.74
C PRO A 299 0.31 -12.01 -28.24
N ASN A 300 -0.76 -12.68 -28.67
CA ASN A 300 -0.97 -13.06 -30.08
C ASN A 300 -1.60 -11.94 -30.94
N GLY A 301 -1.92 -10.79 -30.36
CA GLY A 301 -2.44 -9.63 -31.08
C GLY A 301 -3.91 -9.70 -31.47
N LYS A 302 -4.64 -10.75 -31.09
CA LYS A 302 -6.03 -11.00 -31.54
C LYS A 302 -7.11 -10.42 -30.61
N PHE A 303 -6.78 -10.16 -29.35
CA PHE A 303 -7.76 -9.79 -28.34
C PHE A 303 -7.31 -8.60 -27.50
N LEU A 304 -8.30 -7.87 -26.99
CA LEU A 304 -8.15 -6.90 -25.90
C LEU A 304 -8.95 -7.36 -24.69
N THR A 305 -8.48 -7.04 -23.49
CA THR A 305 -9.26 -7.17 -22.26
C THR A 305 -9.40 -5.83 -21.55
N PHE A 306 -10.58 -5.60 -21.00
CA PHE A 306 -10.94 -4.40 -20.24
C PHE A 306 -12.04 -4.75 -19.24
N SER A 307 -12.22 -3.92 -18.21
CA SER A 307 -13.36 -4.01 -17.31
C SER A 307 -14.56 -3.26 -17.89
N SER A 308 -15.76 -3.80 -17.76
CA SER A 308 -17.01 -3.14 -18.13
C SER A 308 -18.13 -3.56 -17.19
N LYS A 309 -19.18 -2.74 -17.08
CA LYS A 309 -20.39 -3.11 -16.34
C LYS A 309 -21.37 -3.84 -17.27
N PRO A 310 -21.90 -5.01 -16.88
CA PRO A 310 -22.96 -5.69 -17.63
C PRO A 310 -24.27 -4.90 -17.64
N SER A 311 -24.57 -4.26 -16.51
CA SER A 311 -25.72 -3.38 -16.27
C SER A 311 -25.33 -2.35 -15.19
N PRO A 312 -26.06 -1.23 -15.04
CA PRO A 312 -25.73 -0.20 -14.03
C PRO A 312 -25.63 -0.75 -12.60
N ASP A 313 -26.48 -1.73 -12.26
CA ASP A 313 -26.62 -2.32 -10.92
C ASP A 313 -25.63 -3.46 -10.63
N GLU A 314 -24.96 -3.99 -11.66
CA GLU A 314 -23.95 -5.03 -11.50
C GLU A 314 -22.55 -4.43 -11.29
N GLY A 315 -21.72 -5.17 -10.53
CA GLY A 315 -20.30 -4.87 -10.39
C GLY A 315 -19.55 -5.00 -11.72
N TRP A 316 -18.40 -4.33 -11.81
CA TRP A 316 -17.50 -4.41 -12.96
C TRP A 316 -17.07 -5.85 -13.23
N SER A 317 -17.03 -6.25 -14.49
CA SER A 317 -16.58 -7.57 -14.92
C SER A 317 -15.49 -7.45 -15.97
N ILE A 318 -14.64 -8.46 -16.10
CA ILE A 318 -13.63 -8.49 -17.17
C ILE A 318 -14.28 -8.98 -18.46
N TYR A 319 -14.05 -8.24 -19.54
CA TYR A 319 -14.47 -8.58 -20.90
C TYR A 319 -13.25 -8.81 -21.78
N ARG A 320 -13.44 -9.67 -22.78
CA ARG A 320 -12.50 -9.91 -23.88
C ARG A 320 -13.15 -9.48 -25.18
N PHE A 321 -12.48 -8.64 -25.94
CA PHE A 321 -12.90 -8.18 -27.25
C PHE A 321 -12.03 -8.78 -28.35
N SER A 322 -12.67 -9.38 -29.35
CA SER A 322 -12.01 -9.93 -30.54
C SER A 322 -11.82 -8.84 -31.60
N LEU A 323 -10.59 -8.62 -32.03
CA LEU A 323 -10.27 -7.62 -33.05
C LEU A 323 -10.71 -8.05 -34.46
N GLU A 324 -10.88 -9.36 -34.68
CA GLU A 324 -11.30 -9.95 -35.95
C GLU A 324 -12.82 -9.91 -36.11
N THR A 325 -13.54 -10.38 -35.09
CA THR A 325 -15.01 -10.52 -35.14
C THR A 325 -15.76 -9.33 -34.55
N GLN A 326 -15.05 -8.43 -33.86
CA GLN A 326 -15.63 -7.31 -33.09
C GLN A 326 -16.65 -7.75 -32.03
N GLN A 327 -16.50 -8.97 -31.51
CA GLN A 327 -17.37 -9.51 -30.47
C GLN A 327 -16.75 -9.37 -29.09
N GLU A 328 -17.59 -9.02 -28.12
CA GLU A 328 -17.26 -8.98 -26.69
C GLU A 328 -17.73 -10.25 -25.99
N THR A 329 -16.90 -10.78 -25.09
CA THR A 329 -17.22 -11.94 -24.26
C THR A 329 -16.90 -11.60 -22.80
N ARG A 330 -17.89 -11.73 -21.92
CA ARG A 330 -17.71 -11.60 -20.46
C ARG A 330 -16.93 -12.80 -19.93
N LEU A 331 -15.83 -12.56 -19.23
CA LEU A 331 -14.94 -13.59 -18.69
C LEU A 331 -15.15 -13.85 -17.20
N THR A 332 -15.52 -12.82 -16.44
CA THR A 332 -15.70 -12.93 -14.99
C THR A 332 -17.10 -12.54 -14.53
N PHE A 333 -17.49 -13.14 -13.42
CA PHE A 333 -18.77 -12.94 -12.75
C PHE A 333 -18.46 -12.68 -11.27
N PRO A 334 -18.13 -11.43 -10.90
CA PRO A 334 -17.79 -11.12 -9.52
C PRO A 334 -18.99 -11.40 -8.60
N PRO A 335 -18.75 -11.73 -7.31
CA PRO A 335 -19.83 -11.93 -6.37
C PRO A 335 -20.77 -10.71 -6.31
N PRO A 336 -22.08 -10.92 -6.08
CA PRO A 336 -23.01 -9.81 -5.88
C PRO A 336 -22.50 -8.83 -4.83
N HIS A 337 -22.81 -7.55 -5.00
CA HIS A 337 -22.53 -6.46 -4.04
C HIS A 337 -21.05 -6.12 -3.86
N THR A 338 -20.18 -6.64 -4.73
CA THR A 338 -18.81 -6.16 -4.89
C THR A 338 -18.77 -5.00 -5.88
N VAL A 339 -17.76 -4.14 -5.77
CA VAL A 339 -17.50 -3.11 -6.80
C VAL A 339 -17.14 -3.80 -8.12
N GLY A 340 -16.39 -4.90 -8.07
CA GLY A 340 -16.16 -5.82 -9.18
C GLY A 340 -14.70 -5.99 -9.56
N ASP A 341 -14.46 -6.41 -10.80
CA ASP A 341 -13.16 -6.81 -11.33
C ASP A 341 -12.56 -5.72 -12.24
N HIS A 342 -11.34 -5.28 -11.91
CA HIS A 342 -10.62 -4.15 -12.48
C HIS A 342 -9.22 -4.54 -12.98
N ILE A 343 -8.62 -3.69 -13.81
CA ILE A 343 -7.22 -3.77 -14.25
C ILE A 343 -6.76 -5.14 -14.80
N PRO A 344 -7.46 -5.72 -15.79
CA PRO A 344 -7.06 -7.00 -16.37
C PRO A 344 -5.72 -6.91 -17.11
N ALA A 345 -4.87 -7.91 -16.95
CA ALA A 345 -3.59 -8.06 -17.62
C ALA A 345 -3.39 -9.50 -18.11
N PHE A 346 -3.16 -9.68 -19.42
CA PHE A 346 -2.77 -10.97 -19.98
C PHE A 346 -1.42 -11.43 -19.44
N SER A 347 -1.31 -12.72 -19.15
CA SER A 347 -0.01 -13.36 -18.93
C SER A 347 0.80 -13.35 -20.23
N PRO A 348 2.14 -13.21 -20.17
CA PRO A 348 3.00 -13.25 -21.35
C PRO A 348 2.86 -14.53 -22.19
N ASP A 349 2.57 -15.67 -21.56
CA ASP A 349 2.29 -16.93 -22.25
C ASP A 349 0.89 -17.02 -22.90
N GLY A 350 0.03 -16.02 -22.67
CA GLY A 350 -1.30 -15.90 -23.24
C GLY A 350 -2.35 -16.86 -22.66
N ARG A 351 -2.05 -17.57 -21.57
CA ARG A 351 -2.94 -18.60 -20.99
C ARG A 351 -3.89 -18.06 -19.92
N SER A 352 -3.57 -16.95 -19.29
CA SER A 352 -4.29 -16.44 -18.13
C SER A 352 -4.41 -14.94 -18.14
N ILE A 353 -5.36 -14.43 -17.36
CA ILE A 353 -5.59 -13.01 -17.14
C ILE A 353 -5.56 -12.78 -15.63
N ALA A 354 -4.65 -11.94 -15.16
CA ALA A 354 -4.66 -11.41 -13.80
C ALA A 354 -5.56 -10.17 -13.76
N PHE A 355 -6.24 -9.95 -12.64
CA PHE A 355 -7.04 -8.77 -12.41
C PHE A 355 -7.14 -8.47 -10.92
N ARG A 356 -7.55 -7.25 -10.57
CA ARG A 356 -7.83 -6.83 -9.20
C ARG A 356 -9.33 -6.88 -8.96
N ARG A 357 -9.78 -7.61 -7.94
CA ARG A 357 -11.17 -7.53 -7.48
C ARG A 357 -11.26 -6.54 -6.34
N ILE A 358 -12.24 -5.64 -6.42
CA ILE A 358 -12.59 -4.68 -5.38
C ILE A 358 -13.87 -5.20 -4.71
N SER A 359 -13.73 -5.77 -3.51
CA SER A 359 -14.87 -6.30 -2.76
C SER A 359 -15.70 -5.17 -2.14
N SER A 360 -15.02 -4.14 -1.65
CA SER A 360 -15.56 -2.87 -1.20
C SER A 360 -14.48 -1.79 -1.41
N PRO A 361 -14.83 -0.50 -1.39
CA PRO A 361 -13.84 0.58 -1.52
C PRO A 361 -12.62 0.33 -0.61
N TRP A 362 -11.41 0.54 -1.15
CA TRP A 362 -10.11 0.29 -0.49
C TRP A 362 -9.76 -1.18 -0.16
N VAL A 363 -10.67 -2.13 -0.39
CA VAL A 363 -10.45 -3.55 -0.11
C VAL A 363 -10.31 -4.33 -1.40
N THR A 364 -9.06 -4.67 -1.72
CA THR A 364 -8.73 -5.27 -3.00
C THR A 364 -7.78 -6.45 -2.87
N ASP A 365 -7.91 -7.39 -3.79
CA ASP A 365 -7.00 -8.52 -3.95
C ASP A 365 -6.82 -8.87 -5.42
N ILE A 366 -5.74 -9.59 -5.72
CA ILE A 366 -5.41 -10.04 -7.07
C ILE A 366 -5.97 -11.44 -7.28
N TYR A 367 -6.62 -11.62 -8.43
CA TYR A 367 -7.17 -12.88 -8.90
C TYR A 367 -6.59 -13.21 -10.27
N VAL A 368 -6.61 -14.50 -10.62
CA VAL A 368 -6.18 -15.00 -11.92
C VAL A 368 -7.25 -15.94 -12.46
N VAL A 369 -7.63 -15.74 -13.73
CA VAL A 369 -8.60 -16.57 -14.46
C VAL A 369 -7.97 -17.09 -15.76
N PRO A 370 -8.36 -18.28 -16.26
CA PRO A 370 -7.96 -18.71 -17.60
C PRO A 370 -8.43 -17.73 -18.69
N VAL A 371 -7.71 -17.69 -19.81
CA VAL A 371 -8.03 -16.76 -20.92
C VAL A 371 -9.39 -16.97 -21.56
N GLU A 372 -9.94 -18.18 -21.45
CA GLU A 372 -11.31 -18.53 -21.91
C GLU A 372 -12.38 -18.27 -20.83
N GLY A 373 -12.00 -17.74 -19.67
CA GLY A 373 -12.88 -17.55 -18.51
C GLY A 373 -12.90 -18.76 -17.57
N GLY A 374 -13.84 -18.75 -16.63
CA GLY A 374 -14.00 -19.76 -15.59
C GLY A 374 -13.86 -19.19 -14.18
N GLU A 375 -13.76 -20.08 -13.18
CA GLU A 375 -13.63 -19.67 -11.78
C GLU A 375 -12.27 -19.01 -11.51
N PRO A 376 -12.25 -17.77 -11.01
CA PRO A 376 -10.99 -17.09 -10.70
C PRO A 376 -10.34 -17.59 -9.41
N ASN A 377 -9.04 -17.79 -9.44
CA ASN A 377 -8.23 -18.11 -8.27
C ASN A 377 -7.71 -16.84 -7.61
N ARG A 378 -7.97 -16.66 -6.31
CA ARG A 378 -7.41 -15.57 -5.51
C ARG A 378 -5.92 -15.84 -5.22
N VAL A 379 -5.06 -14.87 -5.51
CA VAL A 379 -3.59 -14.99 -5.37
C VAL A 379 -3.06 -14.19 -4.18
N THR A 380 -3.71 -13.08 -3.83
CA THR A 380 -3.34 -12.28 -2.66
C THR A 380 -4.44 -12.23 -1.61
N PHE A 381 -4.06 -11.93 -0.37
CA PHE A 381 -4.96 -11.85 0.80
C PHE A 381 -4.72 -10.57 1.60
N ASP A 382 -4.38 -9.50 0.88
CA ASP A 382 -3.97 -8.19 1.42
C ASP A 382 -5.12 -7.48 2.13
N ARG A 383 -6.34 -7.59 1.58
CA ARG A 383 -7.53 -6.85 2.06
C ARG A 383 -7.27 -5.35 2.20
N GLY A 384 -6.43 -4.82 1.32
CA GLY A 384 -5.98 -3.44 1.30
C GLY A 384 -5.88 -2.92 -0.13
N PHE A 385 -5.48 -1.67 -0.26
CA PHE A 385 -5.43 -1.01 -1.55
C PHE A 385 -4.23 -1.49 -2.39
N ILE A 386 -4.52 -2.04 -3.58
CA ILE A 386 -3.52 -2.47 -4.57
C ILE A 386 -3.48 -1.47 -5.74
N GLN A 387 -2.34 -0.82 -5.90
CA GLN A 387 -2.10 0.23 -6.89
C GLN A 387 -1.38 -0.31 -8.13
N GLY A 388 -2.07 -1.16 -8.89
CA GLY A 388 -1.59 -1.75 -10.13
C GLY A 388 -0.88 -3.11 -9.97
N LEU A 389 -0.75 -3.82 -11.10
CA LEU A 389 -0.15 -5.14 -11.18
C LEU A 389 0.54 -5.33 -12.55
N ALA A 390 1.55 -6.20 -12.60
CA ALA A 390 2.24 -6.61 -13.82
C ALA A 390 2.72 -8.06 -13.71
N TRP A 391 2.60 -8.82 -14.79
CA TRP A 391 3.17 -10.16 -14.87
C TRP A 391 4.68 -10.12 -15.01
N THR A 392 5.37 -11.08 -14.39
CA THR A 392 6.77 -11.34 -14.73
C THR A 392 6.87 -11.96 -16.12
N ALA A 393 7.97 -11.70 -16.83
CA ALA A 393 8.16 -12.15 -18.21
C ALA A 393 8.04 -13.68 -18.39
N ASP A 394 8.31 -14.45 -17.33
CA ASP A 394 8.18 -15.91 -17.32
C ASP A 394 6.75 -16.41 -17.03
N SER A 395 5.78 -15.52 -16.85
CA SER A 395 4.37 -15.81 -16.51
C SER A 395 4.16 -16.53 -15.17
N LYS A 396 5.15 -16.60 -14.29
CA LYS A 396 5.05 -17.36 -13.03
C LYS A 396 4.67 -16.52 -11.82
N SER A 397 4.85 -15.21 -11.89
CA SER A 397 4.59 -14.32 -10.77
C SER A 397 3.91 -13.04 -11.23
N ILE A 398 3.29 -12.36 -10.26
CA ILE A 398 2.74 -11.03 -10.43
C ILE A 398 3.51 -10.09 -9.50
N VAL A 399 4.00 -8.99 -10.07
CA VAL A 399 4.52 -7.84 -9.33
C VAL A 399 3.37 -6.86 -9.12
N PHE A 400 3.17 -6.39 -7.91
CA PHE A 400 2.07 -5.48 -7.58
C PHE A 400 2.49 -4.48 -6.51
N ALA A 401 1.80 -3.34 -6.47
CA ALA A 401 2.01 -2.36 -5.41
C ALA A 401 0.91 -2.49 -4.37
N ALA A 402 1.28 -2.58 -3.09
CA ALA A 402 0.35 -2.68 -1.98
C ALA A 402 0.85 -1.88 -0.78
N HIS A 403 -0.08 -1.31 -0.03
CA HIS A 403 0.22 -0.70 1.25
C HIS A 403 0.50 -1.77 2.30
N ARG A 404 1.76 -1.93 2.68
CA ARG A 404 2.21 -2.89 3.70
C ARG A 404 3.29 -2.25 4.55
N LEU A 405 3.30 -2.54 5.85
CA LEU A 405 4.29 -2.00 6.80
C LEU A 405 4.32 -0.46 6.86
N GLY A 406 3.17 0.19 6.70
CA GLY A 406 3.04 1.65 6.81
C GLY A 406 3.50 2.45 5.60
N THR A 407 3.71 1.81 4.45
CA THR A 407 3.98 2.48 3.18
C THR A 407 3.49 1.64 2.00
N THR A 408 3.23 2.27 0.86
CA THR A 408 3.10 1.54 -0.41
C THR A 408 4.47 1.07 -0.87
N GLY A 409 4.59 -0.20 -1.21
CA GLY A 409 5.80 -0.77 -1.80
C GLY A 409 5.48 -1.81 -2.85
N LEU A 410 6.49 -2.26 -3.59
CA LEU A 410 6.35 -3.31 -4.57
C LEU A 410 6.58 -4.69 -3.96
N TRP A 411 5.74 -5.64 -4.37
CA TRP A 411 5.71 -7.01 -3.90
C TRP A 411 5.61 -7.96 -5.09
N ARG A 412 6.12 -9.18 -4.93
CA ARG A 412 6.02 -10.27 -5.90
C ARG A 412 5.28 -11.43 -5.27
N VAL A 413 4.31 -12.00 -5.99
CA VAL A 413 3.59 -13.19 -5.58
C VAL A 413 3.61 -14.26 -6.68
N PRO A 414 3.91 -15.53 -6.37
CA PRO A 414 3.77 -16.63 -7.33
C PRO A 414 2.29 -16.92 -7.63
N VAL A 415 1.94 -17.10 -8.91
CA VAL A 415 0.55 -17.39 -9.31
C VAL A 415 0.07 -18.78 -8.88
N ALA A 416 1.01 -19.72 -8.72
CA ALA A 416 0.72 -21.03 -8.14
C ALA A 416 0.41 -20.99 -6.63
N GLY A 417 0.44 -19.80 -6.01
CA GLY A 417 0.38 -19.61 -4.57
C GLY A 417 1.78 -19.69 -3.92
N GLY A 418 1.92 -19.08 -2.75
CA GLY A 418 3.19 -19.05 -2.03
C GLY A 418 3.36 -17.81 -1.16
N VAL A 419 4.59 -17.58 -0.71
CA VAL A 419 4.96 -16.41 0.09
C VAL A 419 5.01 -15.19 -0.80
N VAL A 420 4.44 -14.08 -0.33
CA VAL A 420 4.59 -12.77 -0.97
C VAL A 420 5.93 -12.17 -0.55
N GLU A 421 6.77 -11.84 -1.52
CA GLU A 421 8.11 -11.30 -1.30
C GLU A 421 8.15 -9.80 -1.59
N GLY A 422 8.84 -9.03 -0.75
CA GLY A 422 9.03 -7.59 -1.00
C GLY A 422 10.12 -7.35 -2.04
N ILE A 423 9.99 -6.26 -2.81
CA ILE A 423 11.00 -5.76 -3.75
C ILE A 423 11.60 -4.47 -3.16
N PRO A 424 12.53 -4.57 -2.19
CA PRO A 424 12.97 -3.41 -1.39
C PRO A 424 13.76 -2.38 -2.20
N ILE A 425 14.36 -2.77 -3.32
CA ILE A 425 15.14 -1.88 -4.17
C ILE A 425 14.30 -0.73 -4.77
N ALA A 426 12.99 -0.93 -4.92
CA ALA A 426 12.09 0.12 -5.40
C ALA A 426 11.89 1.26 -4.36
N GLY A 427 12.21 1.01 -3.09
CA GLY A 427 11.99 1.95 -2.00
C GLY A 427 10.52 2.08 -1.58
N PRO A 428 10.24 2.94 -0.59
CA PRO A 428 8.87 3.27 -0.21
C PRO A 428 8.18 4.11 -1.30
N MET A 429 6.86 4.13 -1.26
CA MET A 429 5.99 4.91 -2.15
C MET A 429 6.15 4.54 -3.63
N ALA A 430 6.48 3.27 -3.87
CA ALA A 430 6.55 2.69 -5.19
C ALA A 430 5.17 2.12 -5.59
N GLY A 431 4.68 2.48 -6.77
CA GLY A 431 3.37 2.14 -7.29
C GLY A 431 3.39 1.72 -8.76
N SER A 432 2.24 1.29 -9.29
CA SER A 432 1.99 1.05 -10.73
C SER A 432 3.13 0.35 -11.47
N PRO A 433 3.51 -0.88 -11.08
CA PRO A 433 4.64 -1.57 -11.68
C PRO A 433 4.37 -1.96 -13.14
N ALA A 434 5.43 -2.01 -13.95
CA ALA A 434 5.44 -2.54 -15.30
C ALA A 434 6.72 -3.34 -15.53
N VAL A 435 6.59 -4.63 -15.84
CA VAL A 435 7.73 -5.49 -16.12
C VAL A 435 7.94 -5.57 -17.63
N SER A 436 9.18 -5.45 -18.08
CA SER A 436 9.51 -5.60 -19.50
C SER A 436 9.57 -7.09 -19.88
N LEU A 437 9.04 -7.44 -21.05
CA LEU A 437 9.12 -8.80 -21.59
C LEU A 437 10.54 -9.15 -22.03
N GLU A 438 11.32 -8.14 -22.41
CA GLU A 438 12.71 -8.26 -22.84
C GLU A 438 13.61 -7.30 -22.06
N GLY A 439 14.89 -7.66 -21.90
CA GLY A 439 15.87 -6.74 -21.33
C GLY A 439 15.91 -6.64 -19.80
N ASN A 440 15.19 -7.48 -19.05
CA ASN A 440 15.27 -7.58 -17.58
C ASN A 440 15.08 -6.22 -16.88
N ARG A 441 13.94 -5.57 -17.13
CA ARG A 441 13.62 -4.24 -16.57
C ARG A 441 12.28 -4.25 -15.84
N LEU A 442 12.20 -3.45 -14.78
CA LEU A 442 10.97 -3.12 -14.07
C LEU A 442 10.87 -1.60 -14.03
N ALA A 443 9.81 -1.03 -14.59
CA ALA A 443 9.43 0.36 -14.37
C ALA A 443 8.38 0.44 -13.27
N TYR A 444 8.36 1.54 -12.54
CA TYR A 444 7.38 1.79 -11.48
C TYR A 444 7.26 3.29 -11.25
N THR A 445 6.15 3.72 -10.67
CA THR A 445 5.99 5.10 -10.24
C THR A 445 6.59 5.28 -8.85
N GLN A 446 7.32 6.36 -8.61
CA GLN A 446 7.82 6.75 -7.29
C GLN A 446 7.37 8.17 -6.98
N GLY A 447 6.83 8.38 -5.79
CA GLY A 447 6.46 9.72 -5.32
C GLY A 447 5.20 9.73 -4.48
N PHE A 448 4.69 10.93 -4.22
CA PHE A 448 3.61 11.17 -3.27
C PHE A 448 2.30 11.43 -4.02
N LEU A 449 1.32 10.57 -3.71
CA LEU A 449 -0.09 10.76 -4.02
C LEU A 449 -0.85 10.64 -2.70
N HIS A 450 -0.93 11.71 -1.92
CA HIS A 450 -1.70 11.71 -0.68
C HIS A 450 -2.65 12.90 -0.63
N SER A 451 -3.78 12.69 0.03
CA SER A 451 -4.69 13.75 0.43
C SER A 451 -4.12 14.50 1.64
N GLU A 452 -4.33 15.81 1.64
CA GLU A 452 -4.14 16.70 2.78
C GLU A 452 -5.46 17.40 3.04
N ILE A 453 -5.66 17.88 4.28
CA ILE A 453 -6.82 18.67 4.62
C ILE A 453 -6.47 20.15 4.48
N TRP A 454 -7.24 20.86 3.66
CA TRP A 454 -7.11 22.28 3.35
C TRP A 454 -8.27 23.07 3.94
N ARG A 455 -8.03 24.37 4.17
CA ARG A 455 -9.01 25.28 4.77
C ARG A 455 -9.30 26.49 3.88
N ILE A 456 -10.56 26.91 3.87
CA ILE A 456 -11.03 28.18 3.28
C ILE A 456 -11.72 28.99 4.38
N GLU A 457 -11.36 30.26 4.50
CA GLU A 457 -12.03 31.22 5.38
C GLU A 457 -13.06 32.04 4.60
N LEU A 458 -14.31 31.99 5.04
CA LEU A 458 -15.48 32.60 4.38
C LEU A 458 -15.79 34.01 4.89
N ASN A 459 -15.67 34.26 6.20
CA ASN A 459 -16.11 35.51 6.83
C ASN A 459 -14.99 36.54 7.00
N MET A 460 -14.43 36.98 5.87
CA MET A 460 -13.66 38.22 5.80
C MET A 460 -14.34 39.20 4.85
N PRO A 461 -14.82 40.37 5.34
CA PRO A 461 -15.44 41.38 4.49
C PRO A 461 -14.50 41.76 3.33
N GLY A 462 -14.91 41.42 2.10
CA GLY A 462 -14.23 41.83 0.88
C GLY A 462 -13.05 40.97 0.40
N ARG A 463 -12.66 39.88 1.08
CA ARG A 463 -11.64 38.93 0.58
C ARG A 463 -11.80 37.56 1.25
N THR A 464 -12.07 36.51 0.48
CA THR A 464 -11.70 35.15 0.90
C THR A 464 -10.18 35.06 0.89
N LYS A 465 -9.56 34.56 1.97
CA LYS A 465 -8.14 34.17 1.90
C LYS A 465 -8.01 33.04 0.86
N PRO A 466 -6.89 32.96 0.13
CA PRO A 466 -6.66 31.80 -0.72
C PRO A 466 -6.72 30.53 0.14
N PRO A 467 -7.22 29.40 -0.39
CA PRO A 467 -7.17 28.13 0.31
C PRO A 467 -5.74 27.84 0.77
N SER A 468 -5.59 27.29 1.98
CA SER A 468 -4.27 26.95 2.53
C SER A 468 -4.27 25.54 3.14
N PRO A 469 -3.12 24.84 3.17
CA PRO A 469 -2.98 23.62 3.94
C PRO A 469 -3.39 23.85 5.41
N PHE A 470 -4.09 22.89 6.00
CA PHE A 470 -4.53 22.91 7.40
C PHE A 470 -3.94 21.74 8.18
N ILE A 471 -4.21 20.49 7.75
CA ILE A 471 -3.53 19.30 8.24
C ILE A 471 -2.73 18.69 7.09
N SER A 472 -1.42 18.62 7.27
CA SER A 472 -0.49 17.95 6.38
C SER A 472 0.40 17.03 7.20
N SER A 473 0.54 15.80 6.76
CA SER A 473 1.47 14.82 7.32
C SER A 473 2.18 14.07 6.20
N SER A 474 3.16 13.25 6.55
CA SER A 474 3.94 12.46 5.57
C SER A 474 3.12 11.38 4.84
N TRP A 475 1.84 11.21 5.20
CA TRP A 475 0.91 10.22 4.67
C TRP A 475 -0.49 10.84 4.47
N GLY A 476 -1.44 10.09 3.93
CA GLY A 476 -2.80 10.57 3.67
C GLY A 476 -3.53 11.02 4.94
N ASP A 477 -4.14 12.20 4.85
CA ASP A 477 -5.03 12.80 5.84
C ASP A 477 -6.36 13.15 5.15
N GLY A 478 -7.49 12.77 5.75
CA GLY A 478 -8.80 13.06 5.17
C GLY A 478 -9.95 12.91 6.16
N GLY A 479 -11.17 13.03 5.67
CA GLY A 479 -12.39 12.88 6.45
C GLY A 479 -12.56 13.87 7.60
N PRO A 480 -12.27 15.17 7.44
CA PRO A 480 -12.41 16.13 8.52
C PRO A 480 -13.86 16.26 8.98
N GLN A 481 -14.06 16.50 10.27
CA GLN A 481 -15.31 17.06 10.79
C GLN A 481 -15.03 17.96 12.00
N PHE A 482 -15.63 19.14 12.01
CA PHE A 482 -15.64 20.02 13.18
C PHE A 482 -16.48 19.41 14.30
N SER A 483 -16.05 19.64 15.54
CA SER A 483 -16.89 19.39 16.71
C SER A 483 -18.11 20.31 16.70
N PRO A 484 -19.22 19.93 17.38
CA PRO A 484 -20.44 20.76 17.44
C PRO A 484 -20.22 22.18 17.97
N ASP A 485 -19.21 22.37 18.83
CA ASP A 485 -18.81 23.67 19.38
C ASP A 485 -17.78 24.43 18.50
N GLY A 486 -17.31 23.82 17.40
CA GLY A 486 -16.33 24.36 16.47
C GLY A 486 -14.89 24.45 17.02
N GLN A 487 -14.61 23.95 18.22
CA GLN A 487 -13.30 24.10 18.86
C GLN A 487 -12.27 23.04 18.45
N LYS A 488 -12.74 21.90 17.93
CA LYS A 488 -11.90 20.76 17.58
C LYS A 488 -12.25 20.24 16.19
N VAL A 489 -11.34 19.48 15.62
CA VAL A 489 -11.53 18.76 14.35
C VAL A 489 -11.14 17.31 14.57
N VAL A 490 -11.97 16.37 14.09
CA VAL A 490 -11.64 14.95 13.98
C VAL A 490 -11.34 14.63 12.51
N PHE A 491 -10.41 13.72 12.26
CA PHE A 491 -9.99 13.30 10.93
C PHE A 491 -9.33 11.92 10.98
N TYR A 492 -9.17 11.26 9.84
CA TYR A 492 -8.35 10.04 9.76
C TYR A 492 -6.96 10.36 9.20
N SER A 493 -5.94 9.64 9.65
CA SER A 493 -4.56 9.83 9.18
C SER A 493 -3.75 8.54 9.22
N ALA A 494 -2.96 8.34 8.16
CA ALA A 494 -2.01 7.24 8.06
C ALA A 494 -0.63 7.53 8.71
N ARG A 495 -0.47 8.66 9.40
CA ARG A 495 0.82 9.10 9.97
C ARG A 495 1.48 8.14 10.96
N SER A 496 0.72 7.20 11.53
CA SER A 496 1.19 6.14 12.44
C SER A 496 1.44 4.80 11.75
N GLY A 497 1.33 4.71 10.42
CA GLY A 497 1.54 3.50 9.62
C GLY A 497 0.26 2.74 9.24
N SER A 498 -0.90 3.11 9.77
CA SER A 498 -2.23 2.70 9.34
C SER A 498 -3.17 3.89 9.46
N PHE A 499 -4.27 3.90 8.70
CA PHE A 499 -5.31 4.91 8.88
C PHE A 499 -5.95 4.72 10.25
N GLU A 500 -5.70 5.68 11.13
CA GLU A 500 -6.25 5.77 12.47
C GLU A 500 -7.08 7.05 12.61
N ILE A 501 -7.90 7.15 13.65
CA ILE A 501 -8.68 8.34 13.96
C ILE A 501 -7.85 9.27 14.84
N TRP A 502 -7.82 10.55 14.46
CA TRP A 502 -7.08 11.61 15.12
C TRP A 502 -8.00 12.79 15.40
N ARG A 503 -7.59 13.60 16.38
CA ARG A 503 -8.27 14.85 16.74
C ARG A 503 -7.23 15.95 16.95
N CYS A 504 -7.55 17.16 16.54
CA CYS A 504 -6.77 18.36 16.85
C CYS A 504 -7.70 19.50 17.30
N ASN A 505 -7.09 20.60 17.74
CA ASN A 505 -7.80 21.87 17.92
C ASN A 505 -8.21 22.43 16.54
N SER A 506 -9.20 23.33 16.49
CA SER A 506 -9.70 23.90 15.22
C SER A 506 -8.71 24.79 14.46
N ASP A 507 -7.60 25.15 15.11
CA ASP A 507 -6.44 25.80 14.49
C ASP A 507 -5.37 24.81 13.99
N GLY A 508 -5.60 23.50 14.15
CA GLY A 508 -4.71 22.41 13.72
C GLY A 508 -3.68 22.00 14.76
N SER A 509 -3.58 22.69 15.90
CA SER A 509 -2.66 22.36 16.98
C SER A 509 -3.10 21.13 17.79
N ASP A 510 -2.17 20.60 18.59
CA ASP A 510 -2.38 19.45 19.48
C ASP A 510 -3.03 18.20 18.83
N PRO A 511 -2.42 17.63 17.77
CA PRO A 511 -2.90 16.40 17.18
C PRO A 511 -2.73 15.22 18.15
N ILE A 512 -3.85 14.56 18.48
CA ILE A 512 -3.94 13.40 19.38
C ILE A 512 -4.50 12.22 18.60
N GLN A 513 -3.80 11.09 18.66
CA GLN A 513 -4.28 9.81 18.12
C GLN A 513 -5.33 9.22 19.06
N LEU A 514 -6.55 9.00 18.56
CA LEU A 514 -7.65 8.43 19.34
C LEU A 514 -7.72 6.89 19.24
N THR A 515 -7.18 6.30 18.17
CA THR A 515 -7.22 4.85 17.92
C THR A 515 -5.85 4.29 17.53
N SER A 516 -5.60 3.01 17.81
CA SER A 516 -4.40 2.29 17.37
C SER A 516 -4.77 0.84 17.01
N LEU A 517 -5.62 0.69 15.99
CA LEU A 517 -6.21 -0.60 15.61
C LEU A 517 -5.35 -1.38 14.60
N GLY A 518 -4.47 -0.71 13.86
CA GLY A 518 -3.59 -1.35 12.87
C GLY A 518 -4.32 -1.86 11.63
N VAL A 519 -5.57 -1.45 11.43
CA VAL A 519 -6.45 -1.83 10.32
C VAL A 519 -7.04 -0.58 9.68
N LEU A 520 -7.58 -0.73 8.47
CA LEU A 520 -8.24 0.37 7.76
C LEU A 520 -9.40 0.92 8.60
N SER A 521 -9.30 2.19 9.00
CA SER A 521 -10.31 2.91 9.78
C SER A 521 -10.47 4.33 9.23
N GLY A 522 -11.71 4.83 9.17
CA GLY A 522 -12.00 6.09 8.49
C GLY A 522 -13.35 6.72 8.84
N THR A 523 -13.63 7.80 8.11
CA THR A 523 -14.87 8.59 8.16
C THR A 523 -15.38 8.89 9.59
N PRO A 524 -14.55 9.55 10.43
CA PRO A 524 -14.96 9.86 11.80
C PRO A 524 -16.04 10.94 11.85
N ARG A 525 -17.04 10.74 12.73
CA ARG A 525 -18.12 11.69 13.01
C ARG A 525 -18.35 11.92 14.51
N TRP A 526 -18.37 13.18 14.92
CA TRP A 526 -18.75 13.64 16.25
C TRP A 526 -20.20 13.32 16.59
N SER A 527 -20.43 12.91 17.83
CA SER A 527 -21.74 12.93 18.44
C SER A 527 -22.21 14.38 18.66
N PRO A 528 -23.53 14.65 18.70
CA PRO A 528 -24.06 16.01 18.84
C PRO A 528 -23.68 16.71 20.14
N ASP A 529 -23.38 15.94 21.18
CA ASP A 529 -22.90 16.43 22.47
C ASP A 529 -21.38 16.63 22.53
N GLY A 530 -20.66 16.29 21.46
CA GLY A 530 -19.21 16.41 21.38
C GLY A 530 -18.43 15.43 22.27
N THR A 531 -19.05 14.39 22.81
CA THR A 531 -18.38 13.47 23.76
C THR A 531 -17.83 12.20 23.11
N LYS A 532 -18.31 11.84 21.93
CA LYS A 532 -17.97 10.58 21.24
C LYS A 532 -17.70 10.80 19.75
N ILE A 533 -16.95 9.87 19.17
CA ILE A 533 -16.67 9.78 17.74
C ILE A 533 -17.15 8.41 17.25
N ALA A 534 -18.05 8.38 16.27
CA ALA A 534 -18.36 7.19 15.48
C ALA A 534 -17.45 7.12 14.26
N PHE A 535 -16.98 5.94 13.88
CA PHE A 535 -16.13 5.75 12.72
C PHE A 535 -16.32 4.34 12.17
N ASP A 536 -15.99 4.12 10.90
CA ASP A 536 -15.92 2.77 10.36
C ASP A 536 -14.51 2.20 10.43
N SER A 537 -14.43 0.90 10.68
CA SER A 537 -13.17 0.19 10.81
C SER A 537 -13.34 -1.25 10.38
N ARG A 538 -12.28 -1.87 9.87
CA ARG A 538 -12.28 -3.26 9.41
C ARG A 538 -11.46 -4.18 10.31
N PRO A 539 -11.92 -4.49 11.54
CA PRO A 539 -11.20 -5.40 12.44
C PRO A 539 -11.18 -6.85 11.95
N GLY A 540 -12.03 -7.22 10.97
CA GLY A 540 -12.17 -8.58 10.45
C GLY A 540 -12.41 -8.62 8.93
N GLU A 541 -13.33 -9.49 8.49
CA GLU A 541 -13.64 -9.64 7.06
C GLU A 541 -14.45 -8.47 6.50
N HIS A 542 -15.24 -7.79 7.32
CA HIS A 542 -16.16 -6.72 6.90
C HIS A 542 -15.98 -5.48 7.77
N SER A 543 -16.20 -4.31 7.17
CA SER A 543 -16.23 -3.03 7.87
C SER A 543 -17.39 -2.99 8.88
N GLN A 544 -17.11 -2.48 10.07
CA GLN A 544 -18.04 -2.31 11.16
C GLN A 544 -18.02 -0.88 11.67
N ILE A 545 -19.12 -0.46 12.29
CA ILE A 545 -19.21 0.83 12.96
C ILE A 545 -18.73 0.68 14.40
N LEU A 546 -17.74 1.49 14.76
CA LEU A 546 -17.18 1.59 16.10
C LEU A 546 -17.39 3.00 16.65
N VAL A 547 -17.39 3.11 17.98
CA VAL A 547 -17.50 4.38 18.70
C VAL A 547 -16.40 4.48 19.75
N VAL A 548 -15.69 5.60 19.79
CA VAL A 548 -14.68 5.90 20.82
C VAL A 548 -15.03 7.21 21.52
N ASN A 549 -14.60 7.40 22.77
CA ASN A 549 -14.76 8.71 23.41
C ASN A 549 -13.88 9.74 22.70
N ALA A 550 -14.33 10.99 22.68
CA ALA A 550 -13.61 12.09 22.05
C ALA A 550 -12.22 12.34 22.66
N ASP A 551 -12.02 11.98 23.92
CA ASP A 551 -10.74 12.05 24.64
C ASP A 551 -9.91 10.75 24.54
N GLY A 552 -10.34 9.80 23.72
CA GLY A 552 -9.68 8.52 23.48
C GLY A 552 -10.18 7.39 24.37
N GLY A 553 -9.41 6.30 24.42
CA GLY A 553 -9.76 5.06 25.11
C GLY A 553 -10.11 3.93 24.16
N SER A 554 -10.65 2.83 24.70
CA SER A 554 -10.99 1.65 23.90
C SER A 554 -12.25 1.88 23.07
N PRO A 555 -12.20 1.70 21.73
CA PRO A 555 -13.39 1.76 20.90
C PRO A 555 -14.37 0.61 21.23
N GLN A 556 -15.66 0.93 21.22
CA GLN A 556 -16.76 -0.02 21.31
C GLN A 556 -17.30 -0.30 19.91
N GLN A 557 -17.40 -1.57 19.54
CA GLN A 557 -18.06 -1.99 18.31
C GLN A 557 -19.58 -1.95 18.47
N ILE A 558 -20.28 -1.29 17.54
CA ILE A 558 -21.73 -1.07 17.56
C ILE A 558 -22.46 -2.04 16.63
N THR A 559 -21.89 -2.31 15.45
CA THR A 559 -22.45 -3.27 14.48
C THR A 559 -21.65 -4.56 14.46
N SER A 560 -22.28 -5.66 14.06
CA SER A 560 -21.64 -6.96 13.85
C SER A 560 -22.30 -7.71 12.70
N GLY A 561 -21.64 -8.73 12.17
CA GLY A 561 -22.17 -9.60 11.13
C GLY A 561 -21.23 -9.75 9.94
N ASN A 562 -21.77 -10.29 8.84
CA ASN A 562 -21.03 -10.59 7.61
C ASN A 562 -21.32 -9.59 6.48
N ASP A 563 -21.82 -8.41 6.85
CA ASP A 563 -22.16 -7.33 5.94
C ASP A 563 -21.19 -6.17 6.13
N GLU A 564 -20.97 -5.40 5.07
CA GLU A 564 -20.24 -4.14 5.14
C GLU A 564 -21.09 -3.08 5.84
N ASN A 565 -20.51 -2.37 6.80
CA ASN A 565 -21.11 -1.22 7.47
C ASN A 565 -20.08 -0.08 7.49
N SER A 566 -20.41 1.04 6.86
CA SER A 566 -19.46 2.15 6.64
C SER A 566 -20.16 3.51 6.68
N VAL A 567 -19.36 4.57 6.85
CA VAL A 567 -19.79 5.97 6.78
C VAL A 567 -20.90 6.27 7.79
N PRO A 568 -20.56 6.19 9.09
CA PRO A 568 -21.52 6.48 10.14
C PRO A 568 -21.86 7.97 10.18
N SER A 569 -23.00 8.30 10.76
CA SER A 569 -23.33 9.64 11.25
C SER A 569 -24.34 9.56 12.39
N TRP A 570 -24.40 10.59 13.22
CA TRP A 570 -25.26 10.59 14.41
C TRP A 570 -26.63 11.21 14.14
N SER A 571 -27.65 10.73 14.85
CA SER A 571 -28.87 11.50 15.00
C SER A 571 -28.63 12.73 15.87
N ARG A 572 -29.39 13.81 15.65
CA ARG A 572 -29.27 15.07 16.41
C ARG A 572 -29.52 14.89 17.90
N ASP A 573 -30.34 13.90 18.28
CA ASP A 573 -30.58 13.56 19.68
C ASP A 573 -29.55 12.58 20.28
N GLY A 574 -28.57 12.13 19.47
CA GLY A 574 -27.49 11.22 19.88
C GLY A 574 -27.93 9.78 20.14
N LYS A 575 -29.20 9.41 19.89
CA LYS A 575 -29.72 8.07 20.20
C LYS A 575 -29.51 7.05 19.09
N TRP A 576 -29.28 7.50 17.86
CA TRP A 576 -29.11 6.65 16.68
C TRP A 576 -27.81 6.97 15.97
N ILE A 577 -27.27 5.93 15.31
CA ILE A 577 -26.20 6.06 14.33
C ILE A 577 -26.76 5.58 13.00
N TYR A 578 -26.75 6.46 11.99
CA TYR A 578 -27.01 6.14 10.60
C TYR A 578 -25.74 5.62 9.94
N PHE A 579 -25.85 4.69 9.00
CA PHE A 579 -24.70 4.16 8.26
C PHE A 579 -25.14 3.52 6.95
N GLY A 580 -24.21 3.39 6.00
CA GLY A 580 -24.41 2.61 4.78
C GLY A 580 -24.14 1.13 5.02
N SER A 581 -24.98 0.24 4.49
CA SER A 581 -24.75 -1.20 4.53
C SER A 581 -25.28 -1.92 3.30
N ASN A 582 -24.55 -2.96 2.87
CA ASN A 582 -24.90 -3.81 1.72
C ASN A 582 -25.76 -5.03 2.09
N ARG A 583 -26.20 -5.16 3.34
CA ARG A 583 -26.88 -6.35 3.88
C ARG A 583 -28.18 -6.78 3.19
N SER A 584 -28.85 -5.87 2.48
CA SER A 584 -30.04 -6.17 1.67
C SER A 584 -29.71 -6.34 0.19
N GLY A 585 -28.44 -6.58 -0.13
CA GLY A 585 -27.96 -6.80 -1.48
C GLY A 585 -27.75 -5.54 -2.32
N ASN A 586 -27.64 -4.35 -1.73
CA ASN A 586 -27.11 -3.14 -2.36
C ASN A 586 -26.82 -2.16 -1.22
N TRP A 587 -25.98 -1.16 -1.44
CA TRP A 587 -25.72 -0.13 -0.42
C TRP A 587 -26.99 0.66 -0.12
N GLN A 588 -27.52 0.50 1.08
CA GLN A 588 -28.69 1.20 1.60
C GLN A 588 -28.31 1.93 2.89
N LEU A 589 -29.13 2.90 3.28
CA LEU A 589 -29.05 3.49 4.61
C LEU A 589 -29.78 2.65 5.65
N TRP A 590 -29.11 2.50 6.78
CA TRP A 590 -29.60 1.84 7.97
C TRP A 590 -29.38 2.74 9.18
N LYS A 591 -30.09 2.45 10.27
CA LYS A 591 -29.81 3.03 11.59
C LYS A 591 -29.76 1.97 12.66
N VAL A 592 -28.94 2.19 13.68
CA VAL A 592 -28.82 1.34 14.86
C VAL A 592 -28.85 2.22 16.11
N PRO A 593 -29.38 1.76 17.26
CA PRO A 593 -29.24 2.52 18.50
C PRO A 593 -27.75 2.79 18.78
N ALA A 594 -27.43 3.96 19.31
CA ALA A 594 -26.05 4.39 19.56
C ALA A 594 -25.29 3.50 20.57
N LEU A 595 -26.01 2.67 21.33
CA LEU A 595 -25.46 1.69 22.27
C LEU A 595 -25.35 0.28 21.68
N GLY A 596 -25.68 0.11 20.39
CA GLY A 596 -25.82 -1.18 19.73
C GLY A 596 -27.25 -1.74 19.79
N GLY A 597 -27.49 -2.80 19.02
CA GLY A 597 -28.79 -3.45 18.91
C GLY A 597 -29.13 -3.81 17.45
N ASP A 598 -30.40 -4.11 17.20
CA ASP A 598 -30.87 -4.50 15.88
C ASP A 598 -30.94 -3.29 14.92
N PRO A 599 -30.27 -3.34 13.76
CA PRO A 599 -30.36 -2.24 12.81
C PRO A 599 -31.65 -2.25 11.99
N ILE A 600 -32.12 -1.06 11.62
CA ILE A 600 -33.36 -0.80 10.90
C ILE A 600 -33.03 -0.20 9.54
N GLN A 601 -33.59 -0.79 8.47
CA GLN A 601 -33.42 -0.28 7.11
C GLN A 601 -34.23 1.00 6.91
N LEU A 602 -33.63 2.00 6.26
CA LEU A 602 -34.30 3.27 5.93
C LEU A 602 -34.62 3.37 4.45
N THR A 603 -33.66 3.11 3.57
CA THR A 603 -33.83 3.25 2.11
C THR A 603 -34.02 1.89 1.44
N LYS A 604 -34.67 1.91 0.28
CA LYS A 604 -34.84 0.73 -0.59
C LYS A 604 -34.19 0.92 -1.96
N ASN A 605 -33.89 2.15 -2.36
CA ASN A 605 -33.38 2.48 -3.68
C ASN A 605 -32.01 3.14 -3.63
N HIS A 606 -31.05 2.47 -3.01
CA HIS A 606 -29.68 2.93 -2.76
C HIS A 606 -29.61 4.08 -1.74
N GLY A 607 -28.46 4.22 -1.09
CA GLY A 607 -28.21 5.36 -0.22
C GLY A 607 -26.92 5.22 0.57
N PHE A 608 -26.20 6.34 0.68
CA PHE A 608 -24.94 6.42 1.41
C PHE A 608 -24.71 7.83 1.94
N SER A 609 -23.84 7.99 2.94
CA SER A 609 -23.51 9.25 3.62
C SER A 609 -24.77 10.01 4.08
N ALA A 610 -25.23 9.79 5.30
CA ALA A 610 -26.45 10.42 5.81
C ALA A 610 -26.15 11.60 6.74
N PHE A 611 -26.98 12.64 6.72
CA PHE A 611 -27.00 13.70 7.72
C PHE A 611 -28.44 14.05 8.08
N GLU A 612 -28.76 14.16 9.36
CA GLU A 612 -30.09 14.55 9.80
C GLU A 612 -30.35 16.05 9.58
N SER A 613 -31.59 16.40 9.24
CA SER A 613 -31.99 17.79 9.06
C SER A 613 -31.92 18.58 10.38
N PRO A 614 -31.80 19.92 10.30
CA PRO A 614 -31.73 20.77 11.49
C PRO A 614 -32.87 20.59 12.50
N ASP A 615 -34.06 20.29 11.99
CA ASP A 615 -35.27 20.08 12.78
C ASP A 615 -35.46 18.63 13.28
N GLY A 616 -34.56 17.70 12.92
CA GLY A 616 -34.62 16.29 13.34
C GLY A 616 -35.75 15.46 12.70
N ASN A 617 -36.35 15.95 11.62
CA ASN A 617 -37.50 15.28 10.99
C ASN A 617 -37.13 14.47 9.74
N LEU A 618 -36.03 14.83 9.07
CA LEU A 618 -35.59 14.24 7.82
C LEU A 618 -34.14 13.77 7.92
N ILE A 619 -33.80 12.82 7.06
CA ILE A 619 -32.43 12.38 6.80
C ILE A 619 -32.10 12.78 5.37
N TYR A 620 -31.11 13.64 5.20
CA TYR A 620 -30.49 13.91 3.91
C TYR A 620 -29.44 12.86 3.60
N TYR A 621 -29.29 12.48 2.34
CA TYR A 621 -28.29 11.49 1.93
C TYR A 621 -27.98 11.56 0.44
N THR A 622 -26.94 10.83 0.01
CA THR A 622 -26.50 10.76 -1.38
C THR A 622 -26.81 9.43 -2.05
N LYS A 623 -26.96 9.48 -3.37
CA LYS A 623 -27.01 8.30 -4.26
C LYS A 623 -26.08 8.55 -5.45
N GLU A 624 -25.54 7.48 -6.02
CA GLU A 624 -24.75 7.57 -7.26
C GLU A 624 -25.65 7.56 -8.51
N ASP A 625 -26.75 6.81 -8.49
CA ASP A 625 -27.69 6.74 -9.62
C ASP A 625 -29.18 6.78 -9.17
N PRO A 626 -29.96 7.80 -9.56
CA PRO A 626 -29.47 9.05 -10.14
C PRO A 626 -28.81 9.91 -9.06
N ASP A 627 -27.68 10.52 -9.44
CA ASP A 627 -26.76 11.29 -8.58
C ASP A 627 -27.44 12.37 -7.70
N GLY A 628 -26.77 12.92 -6.71
CA GLY A 628 -27.20 14.11 -5.98
C GLY A 628 -27.80 13.81 -4.60
N ILE A 629 -28.48 14.82 -4.06
CA ILE A 629 -28.89 14.83 -2.65
C ILE A 629 -30.37 14.55 -2.53
N TRP A 630 -30.69 13.58 -1.68
CA TRP A 630 -32.01 13.03 -1.39
C TRP A 630 -32.39 13.27 0.06
N GLN A 631 -33.68 13.10 0.36
CA GLN A 631 -34.22 13.12 1.71
C GLN A 631 -35.21 11.98 1.94
N ILE A 632 -35.34 11.56 3.19
CA ILE A 632 -36.34 10.59 3.68
C ILE A 632 -36.76 10.99 5.11
N PRO A 633 -38.00 10.76 5.56
CA PRO A 633 -38.35 10.93 6.97
C PRO A 633 -37.50 10.06 7.90
N VAL A 634 -37.18 10.53 9.11
CA VAL A 634 -36.40 9.76 10.11
C VAL A 634 -37.10 8.44 10.51
N SER A 635 -38.43 8.39 10.37
CA SER A 635 -39.24 7.17 10.53
C SER A 635 -39.11 6.17 9.39
N GLY A 636 -38.45 6.52 8.29
CA GLY A 636 -38.56 5.83 6.99
C GLY A 636 -39.80 6.29 6.22
N GLY A 637 -39.91 5.85 4.95
CA GLY A 637 -41.02 6.19 4.06
C GLY A 637 -40.54 6.56 2.67
N ASP A 638 -41.21 7.55 2.06
CA ASP A 638 -40.93 7.97 0.70
C ASP A 638 -39.62 8.76 0.57
N GLU A 639 -38.82 8.35 -0.41
CA GLU A 639 -37.55 8.97 -0.75
C GLU A 639 -37.76 10.08 -1.79
N LYS A 640 -37.18 11.27 -1.57
CA LYS A 640 -37.32 12.42 -2.47
C LYS A 640 -35.98 13.06 -2.81
N ARG A 641 -35.69 13.22 -4.10
CA ARG A 641 -34.52 13.99 -4.56
C ARG A 641 -34.76 15.48 -4.38
N ILE A 642 -33.85 16.17 -3.68
CA ILE A 642 -33.94 17.62 -3.44
C ILE A 642 -32.98 18.42 -4.31
N LEU A 643 -31.84 17.84 -4.69
CA LEU A 643 -30.83 18.48 -5.53
C LEU A 643 -30.35 17.52 -6.62
N ASN A 644 -30.54 17.94 -7.88
CA ASN A 644 -29.97 17.29 -9.06
C ASN A 644 -28.60 17.94 -9.36
N VAL A 645 -27.58 17.46 -8.66
CA VAL A 645 -26.20 17.95 -8.73
C VAL A 645 -25.26 16.79 -8.99
N ARG A 646 -24.07 17.09 -9.52
CA ARG A 646 -23.02 16.09 -9.74
C ARG A 646 -21.94 16.29 -8.69
N LEU A 647 -22.03 15.55 -7.59
CA LEU A 647 -21.08 15.69 -6.50
C LEU A 647 -19.67 15.28 -6.97
N ALA A 648 -18.65 15.91 -6.37
CA ALA A 648 -17.26 15.54 -6.65
C ALA A 648 -16.94 14.14 -6.10
N SER A 649 -17.44 13.84 -4.90
CA SER A 649 -17.45 12.54 -4.24
C SER A 649 -18.71 12.41 -3.37
N TRP A 650 -19.06 11.18 -2.97
CA TRP A 650 -20.25 10.87 -2.17
C TRP A 650 -20.27 11.55 -0.79
N GLY A 651 -19.10 11.92 -0.25
CA GLY A 651 -18.97 12.54 1.06
C GLY A 651 -18.54 14.02 1.03
N ASP A 652 -18.51 14.67 -0.13
CA ASP A 652 -18.06 16.07 -0.28
C ASP A 652 -19.19 17.09 0.03
N TRP A 653 -19.84 16.94 1.18
CA TRP A 653 -20.96 17.81 1.58
C TRP A 653 -21.23 17.81 3.08
N ALA A 654 -21.87 18.89 3.55
CA ALA A 654 -22.21 19.11 4.95
C ALA A 654 -23.55 19.83 5.09
N VAL A 655 -24.24 19.61 6.21
CA VAL A 655 -25.54 20.21 6.52
C VAL A 655 -25.41 21.12 7.73
N LEU A 656 -25.75 22.40 7.55
CA LEU A 656 -25.87 23.40 8.60
C LEU A 656 -27.34 23.78 8.80
N ASP A 657 -27.63 24.55 9.85
CA ASP A 657 -29.00 24.96 10.17
C ASP A 657 -29.63 25.85 9.08
N ASN A 658 -28.82 26.52 8.26
CA ASN A 658 -29.26 27.43 7.21
C ASN A 658 -29.30 26.81 5.79
N GLY A 659 -28.71 25.63 5.59
CA GLY A 659 -28.60 25.02 4.27
C GLY A 659 -27.55 23.91 4.15
N ILE A 660 -27.29 23.53 2.90
CA ILE A 660 -26.36 22.44 2.53
C ILE A 660 -25.20 23.02 1.73
N TYR A 661 -23.98 22.74 2.18
CA TYR A 661 -22.74 23.01 1.45
C TYR A 661 -22.26 21.73 0.78
N PHE A 662 -21.76 21.84 -0.45
CA PHE A 662 -21.26 20.68 -1.18
C PHE A 662 -20.27 21.07 -2.28
N ILE A 663 -19.42 20.13 -2.68
CA ILE A 663 -18.55 20.29 -3.86
C ILE A 663 -19.24 19.68 -5.08
N ASN A 664 -19.44 20.52 -6.09
CA ASN A 664 -20.05 20.16 -7.36
C ASN A 664 -18.98 20.09 -8.47
N ARG A 665 -19.07 19.09 -9.35
CA ARG A 665 -18.28 19.02 -10.58
C ARG A 665 -19.08 19.60 -11.74
N GLU A 666 -18.55 20.66 -12.34
CA GLU A 666 -19.21 21.39 -13.42
C GLU A 666 -18.43 21.34 -14.74
N GLY A 667 -19.16 21.19 -15.85
CA GLY A 667 -18.64 21.28 -17.21
C GLY A 667 -17.77 20.10 -17.65
N ALA A 668 -17.29 20.17 -18.90
CA ALA A 668 -16.47 19.12 -19.52
C ALA A 668 -15.08 18.98 -18.88
N ASN A 669 -14.57 20.06 -18.25
CA ASN A 669 -13.26 20.09 -17.60
C ASN A 669 -13.30 19.67 -16.11
N LEU A 670 -14.45 19.19 -15.62
CA LEU A 670 -14.66 18.74 -14.24
C LEU A 670 -14.20 19.78 -13.20
N ALA A 671 -14.48 21.06 -13.46
CA ALA A 671 -14.15 22.13 -12.52
C ALA A 671 -14.91 21.92 -11.21
N SER A 672 -14.21 21.95 -10.08
CA SER A 672 -14.80 21.73 -8.76
C SER A 672 -15.18 23.08 -8.13
N THR A 673 -16.46 23.24 -7.81
CA THR A 673 -17.00 24.44 -7.18
C THR A 673 -17.66 24.09 -5.86
N ILE A 674 -17.41 24.90 -4.83
CA ILE A 674 -18.15 24.81 -3.59
C ILE A 674 -19.45 25.59 -3.77
N ARG A 675 -20.55 24.89 -3.55
CA ARG A 675 -21.92 25.39 -3.74
C ARG A 675 -22.63 25.40 -2.39
N PHE A 676 -23.58 26.32 -2.24
CA PHE A 676 -24.46 26.41 -1.07
C PHE A 676 -25.92 26.45 -1.51
N TYR A 677 -26.73 25.55 -0.94
CA TYR A 677 -28.18 25.52 -1.08
C TYR A 677 -28.83 26.05 0.21
N SER A 678 -29.48 27.21 0.14
CA SER A 678 -30.18 27.79 1.30
C SER A 678 -31.54 27.15 1.52
N PHE A 679 -31.84 26.73 2.76
CA PHE A 679 -33.18 26.25 3.12
C PHE A 679 -34.24 27.36 3.10
N GLY A 680 -33.87 28.57 3.56
CA GLY A 680 -34.78 29.71 3.62
C GLY A 680 -35.21 30.21 2.24
N THR A 681 -34.28 30.39 1.32
CA THR A 681 -34.60 30.92 -0.02
C THR A 681 -34.79 29.84 -1.09
N ARG A 682 -34.40 28.59 -0.81
CA ARG A 682 -34.35 27.48 -1.78
C ARG A 682 -33.54 27.79 -3.03
N LYS A 683 -32.48 28.59 -2.88
CA LYS A 683 -31.59 29.00 -3.99
C LYS A 683 -30.22 28.38 -3.83
N LEU A 684 -29.60 28.07 -4.97
CA LEU A 684 -28.20 27.69 -5.07
C LEU A 684 -27.34 28.93 -5.30
N SER A 685 -26.19 28.97 -4.63
CA SER A 685 -25.15 29.99 -4.81
C SER A 685 -23.77 29.34 -4.90
N THR A 686 -22.82 30.03 -5.51
CA THR A 686 -21.41 29.61 -5.55
C THR A 686 -20.68 30.28 -4.39
N VAL A 687 -19.98 29.49 -3.59
CA VAL A 687 -19.19 29.95 -2.44
C VAL A 687 -17.73 30.18 -2.86
N ALA A 688 -17.13 29.20 -3.52
CA ALA A 688 -15.75 29.25 -3.99
C ALA A 688 -15.52 28.37 -5.22
N ARG A 689 -14.45 28.64 -5.95
CA ARG A 689 -13.93 27.77 -7.02
C ARG A 689 -12.62 27.17 -6.55
N LEU A 690 -12.45 25.88 -6.75
CA LEU A 690 -11.21 25.17 -6.44
C LEU A 690 -10.36 25.09 -7.70
N ASP A 691 -9.04 25.17 -7.56
CA ASP A 691 -8.11 25.18 -8.70
C ASP A 691 -7.55 23.80 -9.06
N LYS A 692 -7.54 22.88 -8.09
CA LYS A 692 -7.11 21.48 -8.27
C LYS A 692 -8.30 20.55 -8.39
N ALA A 693 -8.04 19.32 -8.83
CA ALA A 693 -8.99 18.22 -8.77
C ALA A 693 -9.09 17.67 -7.34
N MET A 694 -10.29 17.22 -6.96
CA MET A 694 -10.56 16.57 -5.68
C MET A 694 -10.19 15.08 -5.72
N PRO A 695 -9.77 14.47 -4.59
CA PRO A 695 -9.66 13.02 -4.48
C PRO A 695 -11.00 12.36 -4.83
N PRO A 696 -11.02 11.29 -5.64
CA PRO A 696 -12.22 10.49 -5.84
C PRO A 696 -12.50 9.61 -4.61
N GLU A 697 -13.76 9.32 -4.34
CA GLU A 697 -14.21 8.29 -3.38
C GLU A 697 -13.88 8.54 -1.89
N GLU A 698 -13.59 9.78 -1.50
CA GLU A 698 -13.34 10.18 -0.11
C GLU A 698 -14.46 11.08 0.46
N ALA A 699 -14.58 11.15 1.79
CA ALA A 699 -15.55 11.98 2.53
C ALA A 699 -14.89 13.25 3.06
N ASP A 700 -14.35 14.04 2.16
CA ASP A 700 -13.29 14.98 2.46
C ASP A 700 -13.80 16.42 2.56
N PHE A 701 -14.94 16.64 3.24
CA PHE A 701 -15.54 17.96 3.33
C PHE A 701 -16.32 18.19 4.63
N ASP A 702 -16.12 19.36 5.25
CA ASP A 702 -16.99 19.84 6.31
C ASP A 702 -16.97 21.37 6.42
N VAL A 703 -17.98 21.94 7.08
CA VAL A 703 -18.10 23.38 7.33
C VAL A 703 -18.24 23.61 8.83
N SER A 704 -17.53 24.62 9.36
CA SER A 704 -17.60 24.95 10.77
C SER A 704 -19.03 25.33 11.19
N PRO A 705 -19.45 25.05 12.44
CA PRO A 705 -20.83 25.32 12.89
C PRO A 705 -21.27 26.78 12.74
N ASP A 706 -20.32 27.72 12.82
CA ASP A 706 -20.56 29.16 12.62
C ASP A 706 -20.61 29.59 11.15
N GLY A 707 -20.36 28.67 10.21
CA GLY A 707 -20.34 28.92 8.77
C GLY A 707 -19.14 29.75 8.28
N ASN A 708 -18.09 29.89 9.09
CA ASN A 708 -16.96 30.77 8.78
C ASN A 708 -15.79 30.07 8.08
N SER A 709 -15.68 28.76 8.21
CA SER A 709 -14.57 27.98 7.67
C SER A 709 -15.07 26.73 6.97
N ILE A 710 -14.42 26.37 5.86
CA ILE A 710 -14.61 25.10 5.17
C ILE A 710 -13.32 24.31 5.27
N LEU A 711 -13.42 23.03 5.60
CA LEU A 711 -12.34 22.05 5.44
C LEU A 711 -12.64 21.18 4.24
N TYR A 712 -11.62 20.91 3.43
CA TYR A 712 -11.74 20.00 2.29
C TYR A 712 -10.46 19.24 2.01
N GLY A 713 -10.55 18.04 1.47
CA GLY A 713 -9.39 17.25 1.03
C GLY A 713 -8.81 17.73 -0.29
N GLN A 714 -7.50 17.76 -0.41
CA GLN A 714 -6.82 18.10 -1.66
C GLN A 714 -5.68 17.12 -1.91
N VAL A 715 -5.62 16.56 -3.11
CA VAL A 715 -4.53 15.68 -3.51
C VAL A 715 -3.33 16.53 -3.93
N ASN A 716 -2.19 16.27 -3.30
CA ASN A 716 -0.90 16.69 -3.83
C ASN A 716 -0.28 15.53 -4.60
N LYS A 717 0.19 15.82 -5.82
CA LYS A 717 0.82 14.84 -6.69
C LYS A 717 2.20 15.31 -7.12
N SER A 718 3.21 14.51 -6.85
CA SER A 718 4.52 14.56 -7.50
C SER A 718 4.97 13.13 -7.68
N VAL A 719 4.93 12.64 -8.92
CA VAL A 719 5.16 11.24 -9.23
C VAL A 719 6.02 11.13 -10.48
N ASP A 720 7.17 10.49 -10.32
CA ASP A 720 8.11 10.20 -11.39
C ASP A 720 8.05 8.71 -11.76
N ILE A 721 8.52 8.37 -12.95
CA ILE A 721 8.73 6.98 -13.34
C ILE A 721 10.20 6.62 -13.12
N MET A 722 10.41 5.58 -12.32
CA MET A 722 11.69 4.98 -12.02
C MET A 722 11.82 3.64 -12.74
N MET A 723 13.05 3.19 -12.97
CA MET A 723 13.34 1.90 -13.59
C MET A 723 14.44 1.16 -12.84
N VAL A 724 14.21 -0.13 -12.60
CA VAL A 724 15.22 -1.08 -12.16
C VAL A 724 15.78 -1.77 -13.40
N GLU A 725 17.09 -1.60 -13.65
CA GLU A 725 17.85 -2.39 -14.60
C GLU A 725 18.27 -3.74 -14.00
N ASN A 726 18.42 -4.76 -14.84
CA ASN A 726 18.82 -6.12 -14.45
C ASN A 726 17.85 -6.82 -13.46
N PHE A 727 16.58 -6.46 -13.51
CA PHE A 727 15.51 -7.07 -12.70
C PHE A 727 15.35 -8.57 -13.02
N ARG A 728 15.29 -9.40 -11.97
CA ARG A 728 15.25 -10.89 -12.05
C ARG A 728 14.13 -11.47 -11.20
#